data_AF-A0A950U1U9-F1
#
_entry.id   AF-A0A950U1U9-F1
#
_cell.length_a   1.000
_cell.length_b   1.000
_cell.length_c   1.000
_cell.angle_alpha   90.00
_cell.angle_beta   90.00
_cell.angle_gamma   90.00
#
_symmetry.space_group_name_H-M   'P 1'
#
loop_
_entity.id
_entity.type
_entity.pdbx_description
1 polymer ?
#
loop_
_entity_poly.entity_id
_entity_poly.type
_entity_poly.pdbx_seq_one_letter_code
_entity_poly.pdbx_strand_id
1 'polypeptide(L)'
;SIWPHVHPRLLELIEAHRTTLVFVNARRLAERLAAQLNELAGCGPDSGRPELVKAHHGSLAREQRLTIEDDLKAGRLRALVATSSLELGIDMGAVDLVVQVESPGSVARGLQRIGRAGHQVGEPSRGKVFPKYRGDLLEAAVVVRRMRDGLIEETRYPRNPVDVLAQQIVAACALDEWDVDALYALVRRSANFSELSHDVFVAVLDLLAGRYPSDEFAELRPRVVWDRVQGRVRGREGAQRVAVTNAGTIPDRGLFGVFLPDGTRVGELDEEMVYESRPGETFVLGASTWRIDQITHDRVVVLPAPGEPGKMPFWHGDRPGRPLELGRAIGAVVREVHAAPNEAAAARLRDEFDLDEWAAGNLVAYLNEQAEATGVLPDDRTIVVERFPDEIGDWRMCILTPFGSRVHAPWALALETRLADQLGVEVQVLWSDDGIVVRLPEAVESIPLDALMIDPDDVEELVVSRLPGTALFASRFREAAGRALLLPKRRPGSRTPLWQQRQRAADLLGVASRHPSFPILLETTRECLRDVFDLPALREVLGDVRSRRVRMVPVDTRQASPFAQSLLFGWIAAYMYEGDAPLAERRAAALALDRDLLRDLLGAEELRELIDPEALADLELHLQHLSDGRRARNADELHDLLRELGDLAAVELDARSEHDPTPWIDELVEQRRAIRVSVAGDARIAAAEDAARYRDALGAAIPAGLPAAFTDPQPDPLRSLVRRFARTHTPFTTRDAATRFGVDATRVHGVLQSLEADGRVVEGEFRPGGMEREWCDVDVLRRLRRRSLAALRREVEPVDQTTLARFLPAWHGIGAGRHGVDALVDAVGMLQGTPIPASSLDSDVLPARIQGYRSTMLDELAAAGEIVWSGAGAIGSDDGRIVLAFRDRASLLLPGITDAPEGDVHDAIRAHLARAGASFWLDLVAAVGADTRVTDERVILAALWDLVWSGEITNDGFGPLRAVLGRKPR
;
A
#
# COMPACT_ATOMS: atom_id res chain seq x y z
N SER A 1 -10.45 30.14 -11.10
CA SER A 1 -9.96 29.98 -9.71
C SER A 1 -10.34 31.23 -8.91
N ILE A 2 -11.06 31.09 -7.79
CA ILE A 2 -11.53 32.23 -6.95
C ILE A 2 -10.46 32.76 -5.97
N TRP A 3 -9.40 31.98 -5.73
CA TRP A 3 -8.37 32.26 -4.72
C TRP A 3 -7.68 33.63 -4.80
N PRO A 4 -7.39 34.20 -5.99
CA PRO A 4 -6.82 35.54 -6.09
C PRO A 4 -7.69 36.65 -5.48
N HIS A 5 -9.00 36.43 -5.32
CA HIS A 5 -9.90 37.35 -4.64
C HIS A 5 -10.12 36.98 -3.17
N VAL A 6 -10.05 35.69 -2.82
CA VAL A 6 -10.20 35.21 -1.44
C VAL A 6 -8.98 35.57 -0.59
N HIS A 7 -7.74 35.38 -1.08
CA HIS A 7 -6.55 35.62 -0.27
C HIS A 7 -6.42 37.08 0.19
N PRO A 8 -6.56 38.11 -0.68
CA PRO A 8 -6.49 39.50 -0.23
C PRO A 8 -7.59 39.83 0.78
N ARG A 9 -8.81 39.33 0.57
CA ARG A 9 -9.92 39.58 1.49
C ARG A 9 -9.71 38.92 2.86
N LEU A 10 -9.12 37.73 2.90
CA LEU A 10 -8.72 37.08 4.15
C LEU A 10 -7.64 37.87 4.88
N LEU A 11 -6.64 38.37 4.16
CA LEU A 11 -5.58 39.20 4.74
C LEU A 11 -6.15 40.49 5.35
N GLU A 12 -7.05 41.19 4.63
CA GLU A 12 -7.76 42.37 5.16
C GLU A 12 -8.50 42.07 6.46
N LEU A 13 -9.19 40.92 6.54
CA LEU A 13 -9.89 40.52 7.76
C LEU A 13 -8.92 40.23 8.91
N ILE A 14 -7.80 39.57 8.64
CA ILE A 14 -6.74 39.27 9.62
C ILE A 14 -6.11 40.58 10.16
N GLU A 15 -5.88 41.56 9.29
CA GLU A 15 -5.32 42.86 9.67
C GLU A 15 -6.31 43.71 10.48
N ALA A 16 -7.61 43.58 10.20
CA ALA A 16 -8.68 44.31 10.89
C ALA A 16 -9.05 43.75 12.29
N HIS A 17 -8.61 42.54 12.63
CA HIS A 17 -8.94 41.86 13.90
C HIS A 17 -7.69 41.55 14.72
N ARG A 18 -7.83 41.40 16.04
CA ARG A 18 -6.69 41.12 16.92
C ARG A 18 -6.09 39.75 16.63
N THR A 19 -6.93 38.72 16.62
CA THR A 19 -6.52 37.35 16.35
C THR A 19 -7.61 36.62 15.58
N THR A 20 -7.30 36.18 14.36
CA THR A 20 -8.23 35.46 13.49
C THR A 20 -7.91 33.97 13.41
N LEU A 21 -8.89 33.11 13.64
CA LEU A 21 -8.77 31.67 13.45
C LEU A 21 -9.43 31.26 12.13
N VAL A 22 -8.66 30.74 11.19
CA VAL A 22 -9.14 30.33 9.87
C VAL A 22 -9.26 28.80 9.81
N PHE A 23 -10.46 28.27 9.76
CA PHE A 23 -10.69 26.83 9.58
C PHE A 23 -10.72 26.45 8.11
N VAL A 24 -10.06 25.33 7.81
CA VAL A 24 -10.06 24.68 6.49
C VAL A 24 -10.33 23.18 6.63
N ASN A 25 -10.91 22.57 5.60
CA ASN A 25 -11.28 21.15 5.63
C ASN A 25 -10.17 20.19 5.21
N ALA A 26 -8.94 20.66 4.91
CA ALA A 26 -7.83 19.83 4.47
C ALA A 26 -6.48 20.35 4.98
N ARG A 27 -5.58 19.43 5.37
CA ARG A 27 -4.24 19.77 5.89
C ARG A 27 -3.39 20.52 4.87
N ARG A 28 -3.36 20.04 3.62
CA ARG A 28 -2.65 20.70 2.52
C ARG A 28 -3.17 22.11 2.24
N LEU A 29 -4.48 22.32 2.39
CA LEU A 29 -5.06 23.65 2.25
C LEU A 29 -4.62 24.58 3.40
N ALA A 30 -4.45 24.06 4.62
CA ALA A 30 -4.01 24.85 5.76
C ALA A 30 -2.61 25.44 5.53
N GLU A 31 -1.66 24.58 5.15
CA GLU A 31 -0.29 24.96 4.84
C GLU A 31 -0.23 25.93 3.66
N ARG A 32 -0.90 25.60 2.55
CA ARG A 32 -0.92 26.44 1.35
C ARG A 32 -1.52 27.82 1.62
N LEU A 33 -2.61 27.89 2.38
CA LEU A 33 -3.26 29.16 2.70
C LEU A 33 -2.39 30.01 3.63
N ALA A 34 -1.77 29.40 4.65
CA ALA A 34 -0.85 30.12 5.54
C ALA A 34 0.35 30.70 4.77
N ALA A 35 0.97 29.89 3.90
CA ALA A 35 2.09 30.32 3.07
C ALA A 35 1.71 31.50 2.14
N GLN A 36 0.59 31.38 1.42
CA GLN A 36 0.11 32.42 0.50
C GLN A 36 -0.27 33.73 1.22
N LEU A 37 -0.86 33.64 2.41
CA LEU A 37 -1.17 34.83 3.21
C LEU A 37 0.10 35.52 3.73
N ASN A 38 1.11 34.76 4.14
CA ASN A 38 2.41 35.31 4.55
C ASN A 38 3.14 35.96 3.37
N GLU A 39 3.13 35.32 2.19
CA GLU A 39 3.72 35.86 0.96
C GLU A 39 3.07 37.20 0.59
N LEU A 40 1.73 37.28 0.57
CA LEU A 40 1.00 38.51 0.31
C LEU A 40 1.26 39.61 1.36
N ALA A 41 1.49 39.23 2.62
CA ALA A 41 1.84 40.15 3.70
C ALA A 41 3.33 40.57 3.72
N GLY A 42 4.16 40.01 2.82
CA GLY A 42 5.60 40.21 2.82
C GLY A 42 6.27 39.75 4.13
N CYS A 43 5.80 38.63 4.69
CA CYS A 43 6.27 38.01 5.93
C CYS A 43 6.81 36.60 5.66
N GLY A 44 7.68 36.08 6.53
CA GLY A 44 8.27 34.73 6.39
C GLY A 44 9.80 34.72 6.34
N PRO A 45 10.42 33.53 6.24
CA PRO A 45 11.87 33.34 6.40
C PRO A 45 12.71 34.22 5.48
N ASP A 46 12.28 34.38 4.23
CA ASP A 46 13.00 35.12 3.19
C ASP A 46 12.84 36.65 3.32
N SER A 47 11.85 37.11 4.11
CA SER A 47 11.51 38.53 4.26
C SER A 47 12.14 39.22 5.49
N GLY A 48 12.72 38.45 6.41
CA GLY A 48 13.23 38.95 7.70
C GLY A 48 12.17 39.41 8.70
N ARG A 49 10.87 39.34 8.35
CA ARG A 49 9.74 39.63 9.23
C ARG A 49 9.12 38.33 9.75
N PRO A 50 8.73 38.25 11.04
CA PRO A 50 8.09 37.07 11.58
C PRO A 50 6.78 36.76 10.84
N GLU A 51 6.45 35.47 10.73
CA GLU A 51 5.21 35.02 10.09
C GLU A 51 3.98 35.65 10.74
N LEU A 52 3.10 36.19 9.91
CA LEU A 52 1.82 36.76 10.34
C LEU A 52 0.81 35.64 10.66
N VAL A 53 0.86 34.59 9.86
CA VAL A 53 -0.09 33.46 9.86
C VAL A 53 0.67 32.16 10.03
N LYS A 54 0.25 31.28 10.95
CA LYS A 54 0.79 29.92 11.07
C LYS A 54 -0.24 28.86 10.67
N ALA A 55 0.20 27.66 10.33
CA ALA A 55 -0.67 26.50 10.14
C ALA A 55 -0.75 25.64 11.42
N HIS A 56 -1.88 25.01 11.67
CA HIS A 56 -2.08 24.06 12.77
C HIS A 56 -2.87 22.82 12.35
N HIS A 57 -2.25 21.65 12.44
CA HIS A 57 -2.91 20.37 12.19
C HIS A 57 -2.22 19.21 12.92
N GLY A 58 -2.90 18.07 13.02
CA GLY A 58 -2.44 16.91 13.78
C GLY A 58 -1.09 16.29 13.35
N SER A 59 -0.58 16.61 12.15
CA SER A 59 0.75 16.14 11.71
C SER A 59 1.92 16.96 12.28
N LEU A 60 1.67 18.10 12.95
CA LEU A 60 2.73 18.89 13.58
C LEU A 60 3.22 18.21 14.87
N ALA A 61 4.52 18.35 15.13
CA ALA A 61 5.14 17.87 16.36
C ALA A 61 4.43 18.44 17.59
N ARG A 62 4.29 17.62 18.65
CA ARG A 62 3.55 18.03 19.87
C ARG A 62 4.10 19.32 20.47
N GLU A 63 5.42 19.45 20.56
CA GLU A 63 6.07 20.65 21.09
C GLU A 63 5.72 21.90 20.28
N GLN A 64 5.74 21.79 18.94
CA GLN A 64 5.37 22.87 18.05
C GLN A 64 3.89 23.25 18.18
N ARG A 65 3.00 22.27 18.33
CA ARG A 65 1.56 22.53 18.57
C ARG A 65 1.33 23.28 19.87
N LEU A 66 1.97 22.86 20.97
CA LEU A 66 1.85 23.54 22.26
C LEU A 66 2.31 25.00 22.19
N THR A 67 3.45 25.27 21.54
CA THR A 67 3.94 26.64 21.35
C THR A 67 2.95 27.49 20.54
N ILE A 68 2.41 26.95 19.45
CA ILE A 68 1.43 27.65 18.61
C ILE A 68 0.12 27.90 19.39
N GLU A 69 -0.36 26.92 20.14
CA GLU A 69 -1.55 27.04 20.99
C GLU A 69 -1.35 28.10 22.08
N ASP A 70 -0.19 28.15 22.73
CA ASP A 70 0.13 29.14 23.76
C ASP A 70 0.29 30.56 23.19
N ASP A 71 0.92 30.69 22.01
CA ASP A 71 1.02 31.96 21.28
C ASP A 71 -0.37 32.49 20.86
N LEU A 72 -1.27 31.59 20.47
CA LEU A 72 -2.66 31.92 20.13
C LEU A 72 -3.42 32.39 21.38
N LYS A 73 -3.34 31.64 22.49
CA LYS A 73 -3.97 32.01 23.78
C LYS A 73 -3.49 33.36 24.31
N ALA A 74 -2.20 33.63 24.17
CA ALA A 74 -1.61 34.90 24.59
C ALA A 74 -1.93 36.08 23.65
N GLY A 75 -2.58 35.82 22.50
CA GLY A 75 -2.86 36.83 21.48
C GLY A 75 -1.60 37.39 20.81
N ARG A 76 -0.50 36.61 20.78
CA ARG A 76 0.75 36.97 20.08
C ARG A 76 0.65 36.66 18.58
N LEU A 77 -0.15 35.66 18.21
CA LEU A 77 -0.43 35.32 16.82
C LEU A 77 -1.59 36.18 16.28
N ARG A 78 -1.38 36.77 15.10
CA ARG A 78 -2.42 37.52 14.38
C ARG A 78 -3.40 36.61 13.67
N ALA A 79 -2.93 35.50 13.10
CA ALA A 79 -3.83 34.48 12.58
C ALA A 79 -3.26 33.07 12.64
N LEU A 80 -4.17 32.11 12.64
CA LEU A 80 -3.86 30.69 12.58
C LEU A 80 -4.79 29.98 11.60
N VAL A 81 -4.23 29.22 10.67
CA VAL A 81 -5.01 28.37 9.75
C VAL A 81 -5.01 26.94 10.28
N ALA A 82 -6.18 26.44 10.65
CA ALA A 82 -6.33 25.17 11.35
C ALA A 82 -7.30 24.21 10.67
N THR A 83 -7.09 22.90 10.86
CA THR A 83 -8.11 21.89 10.58
C THR A 83 -8.98 21.63 11.82
N SER A 84 -9.71 20.53 11.87
CA SER A 84 -10.50 20.09 13.05
C SER A 84 -9.68 19.90 14.34
N SER A 85 -8.34 19.98 14.27
CA SER A 85 -7.45 19.91 15.44
C SER A 85 -7.72 20.97 16.53
N LEU A 86 -8.35 22.09 16.18
CA LEU A 86 -8.73 23.16 17.12
C LEU A 86 -10.26 23.33 17.24
N GLU A 87 -11.02 22.34 16.75
CA GLU A 87 -12.48 22.37 16.77
C GLU A 87 -13.06 22.20 18.17
N LEU A 88 -12.38 21.46 19.05
CA LEU A 88 -12.84 21.07 20.39
C LEU A 88 -11.78 21.37 21.48
N GLY A 89 -12.25 21.78 22.66
CA GLY A 89 -11.49 21.59 23.92
C GLY A 89 -10.45 22.65 24.31
N ILE A 90 -10.42 23.81 23.65
CA ILE A 90 -9.48 24.90 23.99
C ILE A 90 -10.21 26.24 24.15
N ASP A 91 -9.96 26.89 25.29
CA ASP A 91 -10.37 28.27 25.53
C ASP A 91 -9.38 29.21 24.83
N MET A 92 -9.91 30.05 23.94
CA MET A 92 -9.15 30.94 23.07
C MET A 92 -9.69 32.36 23.18
N GLY A 93 -9.74 32.90 24.39
CA GLY A 93 -10.27 34.25 24.68
C GLY A 93 -9.64 35.42 23.91
N ALA A 94 -8.50 35.22 23.24
CA ALA A 94 -7.88 36.23 22.37
C ALA A 94 -8.48 36.28 20.94
N VAL A 95 -9.17 35.23 20.49
CA VAL A 95 -9.74 35.12 19.14
C VAL A 95 -11.04 35.92 19.05
N ASP A 96 -11.03 36.95 18.22
CA ASP A 96 -12.17 37.85 18.01
C ASP A 96 -12.87 37.64 16.65
N LEU A 97 -12.29 36.85 15.76
CA LEU A 97 -12.90 36.41 14.50
C LEU A 97 -12.55 34.96 14.16
N VAL A 98 -13.56 34.20 13.74
CA VAL A 98 -13.37 32.92 13.05
C VAL A 98 -13.74 33.06 11.58
N VAL A 99 -12.88 32.55 10.70
CA VAL A 99 -13.17 32.42 9.27
C VAL A 99 -13.24 30.95 8.91
N GLN A 100 -14.29 30.51 8.24
CA GLN A 100 -14.46 29.15 7.74
C GLN A 100 -14.36 29.17 6.22
N VAL A 101 -13.35 28.51 5.65
CA VAL A 101 -13.19 28.39 4.19
C VAL A 101 -13.78 27.04 3.77
N GLU A 102 -14.67 27.06 2.77
CA GLU A 102 -15.57 25.94 2.42
C GLU A 102 -16.66 25.72 3.47
N SER A 103 -17.80 25.16 3.09
CA SER A 103 -18.80 24.69 4.05
C SER A 103 -18.14 23.79 5.10
N PRO A 104 -18.50 23.91 6.41
CA PRO A 104 -17.99 22.99 7.42
C PRO A 104 -18.50 21.54 7.22
N GLY A 105 -19.52 21.32 6.38
CA GLY A 105 -20.12 20.02 6.09
C GLY A 105 -21.15 19.54 7.14
N SER A 106 -21.17 20.17 8.32
CA SER A 106 -22.19 19.95 9.34
C SER A 106 -22.41 21.19 10.21
N VAL A 107 -23.63 21.34 10.70
CA VAL A 107 -24.10 22.45 11.53
C VAL A 107 -23.42 22.42 12.89
N ALA A 108 -23.34 21.25 13.53
CA ALA A 108 -22.67 21.10 14.82
C ALA A 108 -21.19 21.53 14.77
N ARG A 109 -20.49 21.15 13.69
CA ARG A 109 -19.10 21.58 13.44
C ARG A 109 -19.00 23.07 13.21
N GLY A 110 -19.90 23.64 12.40
CA GLY A 110 -19.97 25.08 12.19
C GLY A 110 -20.10 25.86 13.50
N LEU A 111 -21.01 25.42 14.39
CA LEU A 111 -21.20 26.01 15.73
C LEU A 111 -19.96 25.87 16.61
N GLN A 112 -19.34 24.69 16.65
CA GLN A 112 -18.13 24.46 17.45
C GLN A 112 -16.95 25.32 16.97
N ARG A 113 -16.79 25.45 15.65
CA ARG A 113 -15.71 26.25 15.03
C ARG A 113 -15.92 27.74 15.25
N ILE A 114 -17.08 28.27 14.88
CA ILE A 114 -17.37 29.71 15.01
C ILE A 114 -17.46 30.11 16.50
N GLY A 115 -17.91 29.21 17.37
CA GLY A 115 -17.91 29.40 18.82
C GLY A 115 -16.53 29.57 19.46
N ARG A 116 -15.43 29.44 18.70
CA ARG A 116 -14.07 29.78 19.14
C ARG A 116 -13.80 31.29 19.15
N ALA A 117 -14.58 32.08 18.42
CA ALA A 117 -14.50 33.55 18.49
C ALA A 117 -15.33 34.07 19.66
N GLY A 118 -14.79 35.06 20.38
CA GLY A 118 -15.50 35.71 21.50
C GLY A 118 -15.92 34.69 22.56
N HIS A 119 -15.02 33.77 22.92
CA HIS A 119 -15.31 32.63 23.81
C HIS A 119 -15.44 33.07 25.29
N GLN A 120 -16.31 34.04 25.56
CA GLN A 120 -16.63 34.57 26.88
C GLN A 120 -18.14 34.56 27.09
N VAL A 121 -18.58 34.43 28.34
CA VAL A 121 -20.00 34.42 28.67
C VAL A 121 -20.63 35.76 28.29
N GLY A 122 -21.61 35.73 27.38
CA GLY A 122 -22.35 36.91 26.92
C GLY A 122 -21.71 37.66 25.75
N GLU A 123 -20.52 37.26 25.28
CA GLU A 123 -19.94 37.82 24.05
C GLU A 123 -20.50 37.10 22.81
N PRO A 124 -20.87 37.84 21.74
CA PRO A 124 -21.32 37.23 20.49
C PRO A 124 -20.13 36.70 19.68
N SER A 125 -20.18 35.44 19.29
CA SER A 125 -19.20 34.85 18.37
C SER A 125 -19.33 35.41 16.96
N ARG A 126 -18.22 35.91 16.39
CA ARG A 126 -18.16 36.46 15.04
C ARG A 126 -17.55 35.45 14.07
N GLY A 127 -18.31 35.06 13.06
CA GLY A 127 -17.90 34.12 12.02
C GLY A 127 -18.07 34.70 10.62
N LYS A 128 -17.14 34.40 9.70
CA LYS A 128 -17.28 34.63 8.26
C LYS A 128 -17.07 33.32 7.51
N VAL A 129 -17.94 32.99 6.56
CA VAL A 129 -17.80 31.78 5.73
C VAL A 129 -17.46 32.18 4.30
N PHE A 130 -16.44 31.55 3.72
CA PHE A 130 -15.99 31.79 2.34
C PHE A 130 -16.20 30.52 1.49
N PRO A 131 -17.25 30.49 0.65
CA PRO A 131 -17.44 29.42 -0.31
C PRO A 131 -16.36 29.42 -1.40
N LYS A 132 -15.98 28.23 -1.86
CA LYS A 132 -14.97 28.03 -2.92
C LYS A 132 -15.56 28.04 -4.33
N TYR A 133 -16.83 27.69 -4.47
CA TYR A 133 -17.55 27.62 -5.74
C TYR A 133 -19.07 27.75 -5.49
N ARG A 134 -19.86 27.84 -6.56
CA ARG A 134 -21.31 28.14 -6.47
C ARG A 134 -22.13 27.07 -5.72
N GLY A 135 -21.82 25.79 -5.90
CA GLY A 135 -22.47 24.70 -5.13
C GLY A 135 -22.14 24.74 -3.63
N ASP A 136 -20.90 25.03 -3.27
CA ASP A 136 -20.47 25.22 -1.88
C ASP A 136 -21.15 26.42 -1.21
N LEU A 137 -21.49 27.48 -1.97
CA LEU A 137 -22.24 28.63 -1.46
C LEU A 137 -23.65 28.23 -1.01
N LEU A 138 -24.33 27.36 -1.76
CA LEU A 138 -25.65 26.85 -1.40
C LEU A 138 -25.60 26.07 -0.07
N GLU A 139 -24.66 25.14 0.07
CA GLU A 139 -24.50 24.37 1.31
C GLU A 139 -24.15 25.29 2.49
N ALA A 140 -23.17 26.19 2.31
CA ALA A 140 -22.74 27.11 3.35
C ALA A 140 -23.88 28.01 3.84
N ALA A 141 -24.73 28.53 2.93
CA ALA A 141 -25.90 29.33 3.27
C ALA A 141 -26.87 28.55 4.18
N VAL A 142 -27.20 27.33 3.79
CA VAL A 142 -28.14 26.46 4.53
C VAL A 142 -27.57 26.10 5.89
N VAL A 143 -26.28 25.75 5.97
CA VAL A 143 -25.61 25.45 7.24
C VAL A 143 -25.64 26.66 8.17
N VAL A 144 -25.27 27.86 7.70
CA VAL A 144 -25.30 29.09 8.51
C VAL A 144 -26.70 29.38 9.04
N ARG A 145 -27.73 29.21 8.21
CA ARG A 145 -29.12 29.36 8.65
C ARG A 145 -29.47 28.39 9.78
N ARG A 146 -29.17 27.10 9.60
CA ARG A 146 -29.45 26.07 10.61
C ARG A 146 -28.64 26.27 11.90
N MET A 147 -27.42 26.82 11.81
CA MET A 147 -26.64 27.21 13.00
C MET A 147 -27.39 28.25 13.83
N ARG A 148 -27.99 29.27 13.19
CA ARG A 148 -28.80 30.28 13.88
C ARG A 148 -30.05 29.71 14.51
N ASP A 149 -30.71 28.80 13.80
CA ASP A 149 -31.94 28.15 14.29
C ASP A 149 -31.65 27.06 15.35
N GLY A 150 -30.37 26.73 15.61
CA GLY A 150 -29.97 25.68 16.56
C GLY A 150 -30.30 24.25 16.08
N LEU A 151 -30.51 24.06 14.77
CA LEU A 151 -30.95 22.80 14.17
C LEU A 151 -29.75 21.93 13.77
N ILE A 152 -29.09 21.36 14.77
CA ILE A 152 -27.97 20.42 14.60
C ILE A 152 -28.43 19.01 14.19
N GLU A 153 -27.51 18.22 13.65
CA GLU A 153 -27.75 16.84 13.24
C GLU A 153 -28.05 15.90 14.42
N GLU A 154 -28.91 14.90 14.19
CA GLU A 154 -29.13 13.81 15.14
C GLU A 154 -27.82 13.02 15.39
N THR A 155 -27.46 12.83 16.67
CA THR A 155 -26.32 11.99 17.05
C THR A 155 -26.80 10.61 17.45
N ARG A 156 -26.25 9.57 16.83
CA ARG A 156 -26.54 8.16 17.15
C ARG A 156 -25.27 7.50 17.69
N TYR A 157 -25.42 6.67 18.71
CA TYR A 157 -24.33 5.81 19.17
C TYR A 157 -24.34 4.48 18.40
N PRO A 158 -23.17 3.88 18.11
CA PRO A 158 -23.11 2.58 17.44
C PRO A 158 -23.78 1.48 18.29
N ARG A 159 -24.62 0.65 17.66
CA ARG A 159 -25.28 -0.48 18.33
C ARG A 159 -24.48 -1.76 18.13
N ASN A 160 -24.16 -2.42 19.24
CA ASN A 160 -23.44 -3.70 19.32
C ASN A 160 -22.12 -3.75 18.51
N PRO A 161 -21.16 -2.81 18.67
CA PRO A 161 -19.85 -2.90 18.03
C PRO A 161 -19.03 -4.05 18.64
N VAL A 162 -19.03 -5.22 17.99
CA VAL A 162 -18.53 -6.46 18.60
C VAL A 162 -17.01 -6.55 18.66
N ASP A 163 -16.30 -5.77 17.86
CA ASP A 163 -14.85 -5.62 17.93
C ASP A 163 -14.41 -4.85 19.19
N VAL A 164 -15.13 -3.79 19.57
CA VAL A 164 -14.94 -3.08 20.84
C VAL A 164 -15.34 -3.97 22.01
N LEU A 165 -16.42 -4.75 21.87
CA LEU A 165 -16.78 -5.75 22.87
C LEU A 165 -15.64 -6.75 23.10
N ALA A 166 -15.05 -7.27 22.01
CA ALA A 166 -13.94 -8.20 22.09
C ALA A 166 -12.74 -7.58 22.84
N GLN A 167 -12.37 -6.35 22.51
CA GLN A 167 -11.31 -5.60 23.18
C GLN A 167 -11.57 -5.46 24.70
N GLN A 168 -12.81 -5.09 25.08
CA GLN A 168 -13.18 -4.84 26.48
C GLN A 168 -13.28 -6.14 27.28
N ILE A 169 -13.75 -7.25 26.69
CA ILE A 169 -13.73 -8.56 27.34
C ILE A 169 -12.30 -8.96 27.68
N VAL A 170 -11.36 -8.84 26.73
CA VAL A 170 -9.95 -9.16 26.97
C VAL A 170 -9.37 -8.26 28.06
N ALA A 171 -9.70 -6.97 28.07
CA ALA A 171 -9.25 -6.04 29.10
C ALA A 171 -9.81 -6.39 30.49
N ALA A 172 -11.10 -6.75 30.60
CA ALA A 172 -11.73 -7.14 31.86
C ALA A 172 -11.12 -8.44 32.41
N CYS A 173 -10.91 -9.43 31.53
CA CYS A 173 -10.36 -10.72 31.89
C CYS A 173 -8.84 -10.68 32.16
N ALA A 174 -8.15 -9.61 31.76
CA ALA A 174 -6.70 -9.49 31.95
C ALA A 174 -6.28 -9.27 33.40
N LEU A 175 -7.19 -8.79 34.26
CA LEU A 175 -6.93 -8.51 35.67
C LEU A 175 -7.68 -9.48 36.59
N ASP A 176 -8.88 -9.89 36.21
CA ASP A 176 -9.79 -10.68 37.02
C ASP A 176 -10.35 -11.87 36.24
N GLU A 177 -10.75 -12.91 36.96
CA GLU A 177 -11.55 -14.00 36.41
C GLU A 177 -13.04 -13.67 36.57
N TRP A 178 -13.80 -13.83 35.49
CA TRP A 178 -15.22 -13.44 35.43
C TRP A 178 -16.13 -14.65 35.30
N ASP A 179 -17.27 -14.60 35.98
CA ASP A 179 -18.43 -15.40 35.61
C ASP A 179 -19.02 -14.86 34.29
N VAL A 180 -19.34 -15.75 33.35
CA VAL A 180 -19.77 -15.39 31.98
C VAL A 180 -21.09 -14.62 31.99
N ASP A 181 -22.05 -15.02 32.83
CA ASP A 181 -23.35 -14.36 32.93
C ASP A 181 -23.22 -13.00 33.60
N ALA A 182 -22.37 -12.89 34.64
CA ALA A 182 -22.06 -11.61 35.28
C ALA A 182 -21.36 -10.63 34.32
N LEU A 183 -20.44 -11.12 33.49
CA LEU A 183 -19.77 -10.31 32.46
C LEU A 183 -20.77 -9.84 31.39
N TYR A 184 -21.65 -10.72 30.90
CA TYR A 184 -22.72 -10.36 29.98
C TYR A 184 -23.65 -9.29 30.58
N ALA A 185 -24.07 -9.46 31.83
CA ALA A 185 -24.91 -8.50 32.54
C ALA A 185 -24.21 -7.15 32.72
N LEU A 186 -22.90 -7.13 33.01
CA LEU A 186 -22.10 -5.90 33.06
C LEU A 186 -22.07 -5.18 31.71
N VAL A 187 -21.79 -5.91 30.63
CA VAL A 187 -21.72 -5.36 29.26
C VAL A 187 -23.05 -4.70 28.88
N ARG A 188 -24.18 -5.35 29.15
CA ARG A 188 -25.52 -4.84 28.82
C ARG A 188 -25.97 -3.61 29.59
N ARG A 189 -25.23 -3.19 30.63
CA ARG A 189 -25.47 -1.91 31.31
C ARG A 189 -25.02 -0.71 30.49
N SER A 190 -24.20 -0.90 29.46
CA SER A 190 -23.82 0.19 28.56
C SER A 190 -24.86 0.41 27.46
N ALA A 191 -25.00 1.65 26.99
CA ALA A 191 -25.98 2.01 25.96
C ALA A 191 -25.75 1.21 24.66
N ASN A 192 -24.49 1.09 24.23
CA ASN A 192 -24.09 0.42 22.99
C ASN A 192 -24.44 -1.08 22.96
N PHE A 193 -24.48 -1.75 24.10
CA PHE A 193 -24.72 -3.20 24.21
C PHE A 193 -26.04 -3.55 24.92
N SER A 194 -26.91 -2.57 25.16
CA SER A 194 -28.19 -2.77 25.86
C SER A 194 -29.08 -3.85 25.20
N GLU A 195 -29.02 -3.94 23.87
CA GLU A 195 -29.74 -4.90 23.02
C GLU A 195 -28.86 -6.08 22.54
N LEU A 196 -27.67 -6.28 23.13
CA LEU A 196 -26.76 -7.36 22.74
C LEU A 196 -27.41 -8.72 23.01
N SER A 197 -27.59 -9.54 21.97
CA SER A 197 -28.08 -10.91 22.14
C SER A 197 -27.03 -11.79 22.81
N HIS A 198 -27.50 -12.79 23.55
CA HIS A 198 -26.62 -13.73 24.20
C HIS A 198 -25.77 -14.53 23.20
N ASP A 199 -26.36 -14.90 22.05
CA ASP A 199 -25.65 -15.66 21.00
C ASP A 199 -24.47 -14.89 20.40
N VAL A 200 -24.64 -13.58 20.17
CA VAL A 200 -23.56 -12.72 19.66
C VAL A 200 -22.45 -12.58 20.71
N PHE A 201 -22.82 -12.42 21.98
CA PHE A 201 -21.85 -12.38 23.08
C PHE A 201 -21.04 -13.69 23.16
N VAL A 202 -21.71 -14.83 23.10
CA VAL A 202 -21.07 -16.16 23.07
C VAL A 202 -20.18 -16.33 21.83
N ALA A 203 -20.60 -15.86 20.66
CA ALA A 203 -19.78 -15.94 19.44
C ALA A 203 -18.50 -15.10 19.55
N VAL A 204 -18.55 -13.95 20.23
CA VAL A 204 -17.35 -13.14 20.51
C VAL A 204 -16.44 -13.83 21.53
N LEU A 205 -17.01 -14.44 22.58
CA LEU A 205 -16.23 -15.25 23.53
C LEU A 205 -15.58 -16.46 22.86
N ASP A 206 -16.30 -17.14 21.97
CA ASP A 206 -15.79 -18.24 21.14
C ASP A 206 -14.58 -17.79 20.33
N LEU A 207 -14.70 -16.67 19.62
CA LEU A 207 -13.61 -16.08 18.85
C LEU A 207 -12.39 -15.81 19.74
N LEU A 208 -12.59 -15.17 20.89
CA LEU A 208 -11.50 -14.81 21.81
C LEU A 208 -10.88 -16.03 22.51
N ALA A 209 -11.65 -17.08 22.75
CA ALA A 209 -11.20 -18.37 23.28
C ALA A 209 -10.53 -19.24 22.21
N GLY A 210 -10.57 -18.80 20.95
CA GLY A 210 -9.91 -19.45 19.81
C GLY A 210 -10.78 -20.49 19.10
N ARG A 211 -12.08 -20.58 19.34
CA ARG A 211 -12.93 -21.46 18.54
C ARG A 211 -13.14 -20.84 17.15
N TYR A 212 -12.32 -21.26 16.20
CA TYR A 212 -12.40 -20.78 14.82
C TYR A 212 -13.09 -21.81 13.91
N PRO A 213 -13.78 -21.37 12.85
CA PRO A 213 -14.51 -22.27 11.96
C PRO A 213 -13.60 -23.04 10.98
N SER A 214 -12.30 -22.74 10.95
CA SER A 214 -11.33 -23.41 10.08
C SER A 214 -9.93 -23.41 10.70
N ASP A 215 -9.13 -24.44 10.40
CA ASP A 215 -7.72 -24.50 10.80
C ASP A 215 -6.88 -23.42 10.10
N GLU A 216 -7.38 -22.80 9.01
CA GLU A 216 -6.73 -21.65 8.37
C GLU A 216 -6.54 -20.47 9.35
N PHE A 217 -7.31 -20.41 10.43
CA PHE A 217 -7.16 -19.42 11.50
C PHE A 217 -6.16 -19.83 12.60
N ALA A 218 -5.46 -20.95 12.48
CA ALA A 218 -4.55 -21.46 13.52
C ALA A 218 -3.47 -20.44 13.94
N GLU A 219 -3.09 -19.51 13.05
CA GLU A 219 -2.13 -18.45 13.38
C GLU A 219 -2.69 -17.38 14.37
N LEU A 220 -4.02 -17.31 14.54
CA LEU A 220 -4.66 -16.40 15.48
C LEU A 220 -4.56 -16.93 16.91
N ARG A 221 -3.88 -16.16 17.76
CA ARG A 221 -3.74 -16.51 19.17
C ARG A 221 -5.00 -16.19 19.99
N PRO A 222 -5.57 -17.16 20.73
CA PRO A 222 -6.62 -16.90 21.70
C PRO A 222 -6.15 -15.86 22.73
N ARG A 223 -7.10 -15.07 23.24
CA ARG A 223 -6.85 -14.00 24.23
C ARG A 223 -7.41 -14.32 25.60
N VAL A 224 -8.43 -15.16 25.66
CA VAL A 224 -9.06 -15.62 26.90
C VAL A 224 -9.05 -17.14 26.97
N VAL A 225 -9.16 -17.67 28.18
CA VAL A 225 -9.50 -19.07 28.44
C VAL A 225 -10.93 -19.09 28.95
N TRP A 226 -11.76 -19.94 28.35
CA TRP A 226 -13.14 -20.13 28.76
C TRP A 226 -13.33 -21.55 29.31
N ASP A 227 -13.48 -21.66 30.63
CA ASP A 227 -13.97 -22.87 31.28
C ASP A 227 -15.50 -22.90 31.16
N ARG A 228 -15.98 -23.74 30.24
CA ARG A 228 -17.42 -23.91 29.98
C ARG A 228 -18.13 -24.78 31.01
N VAL A 229 -17.41 -25.52 31.83
CA VAL A 229 -17.99 -26.34 32.91
C VAL A 229 -18.36 -25.45 34.08
N GLN A 230 -17.43 -24.56 34.47
CA GLN A 230 -17.64 -23.63 35.57
C GLN A 230 -18.31 -22.31 35.14
N GLY A 231 -18.42 -22.06 33.84
CA GLY A 231 -18.96 -20.79 33.32
C GLY A 231 -18.04 -19.61 33.60
N ARG A 232 -16.73 -19.83 33.59
CA ARG A 232 -15.71 -18.85 33.97
C ARG A 232 -14.82 -18.47 32.78
N VAL A 233 -14.46 -17.20 32.68
CA VAL A 233 -13.54 -16.69 31.67
C VAL A 233 -12.42 -15.88 32.32
N ARG A 234 -11.18 -16.15 31.91
CA ARG A 234 -9.98 -15.43 32.36
C ARG A 234 -9.09 -15.05 31.18
N GLY A 235 -8.23 -14.06 31.39
CA GLY A 235 -7.21 -13.69 30.41
C GLY A 235 -6.13 -14.78 30.29
N ARG A 236 -5.57 -14.92 29.08
CA ARG A 236 -4.34 -15.69 28.89
C ARG A 236 -3.11 -14.90 29.32
N GLU A 237 -1.99 -15.59 29.46
CA GLU A 237 -0.72 -14.93 29.72
C GLU A 237 -0.41 -13.87 28.62
N GLY A 238 -0.10 -12.64 29.05
CA GLY A 238 0.14 -11.52 28.15
C GLY A 238 -1.12 -10.77 27.68
N ALA A 239 -2.34 -11.18 28.06
CA ALA A 239 -3.59 -10.49 27.71
C ALA A 239 -3.57 -9.02 28.16
N GLN A 240 -3.09 -8.73 29.37
CA GLN A 240 -2.95 -7.36 29.89
C GLN A 240 -2.06 -6.51 28.98
N ARG A 241 -0.89 -7.03 28.59
CA ARG A 241 0.04 -6.32 27.71
C ARG A 241 -0.60 -6.01 26.36
N VAL A 242 -1.32 -6.98 25.78
CA VAL A 242 -2.03 -6.80 24.52
C VAL A 242 -3.13 -5.74 24.65
N ALA A 243 -3.96 -5.80 25.68
CA ALA A 243 -5.05 -4.86 25.92
C ALA A 243 -4.54 -3.42 26.10
N VAL A 244 -3.52 -3.21 26.93
CA VAL A 244 -2.94 -1.88 27.20
C VAL A 244 -2.21 -1.31 25.98
N THR A 245 -1.47 -2.15 25.24
CA THR A 245 -0.72 -1.72 24.05
C THR A 245 -1.63 -1.34 22.89
N ASN A 246 -2.86 -1.89 22.86
CA ASN A 246 -3.84 -1.69 21.80
C ASN A 246 -5.09 -0.97 22.32
N ALA A 247 -4.96 -0.19 23.40
CA ALA A 247 -6.09 0.51 23.99
C ALA A 247 -6.66 1.58 23.05
N GLY A 248 -7.98 1.74 23.08
CA GLY A 248 -8.72 2.74 22.31
C GLY A 248 -9.34 2.20 21.02
N THR A 249 -10.11 3.04 20.36
CA THR A 249 -10.92 2.68 19.18
C THR A 249 -10.49 3.42 17.91
N ILE A 250 -9.51 4.33 18.01
CA ILE A 250 -9.00 5.09 16.87
C ILE A 250 -8.09 4.17 16.04
N PRO A 251 -8.41 3.91 14.76
CA PRO A 251 -7.64 3.02 13.93
C PRO A 251 -6.28 3.62 13.54
N ASP A 252 -5.29 2.75 13.35
CA ASP A 252 -4.05 3.14 12.67
C ASP A 252 -4.36 3.28 11.17
N ARG A 253 -4.29 4.53 10.68
CA ARG A 253 -4.42 4.88 9.27
C ARG A 253 -3.13 5.49 8.77
N GLY A 254 -2.81 5.28 7.49
CA GLY A 254 -1.71 5.97 6.84
C GLY A 254 -1.72 5.82 5.34
N LEU A 255 -1.14 6.84 4.70
CA LEU A 255 -1.03 6.95 3.26
C LEU A 255 0.10 6.05 2.74
N PHE A 256 -0.06 5.53 1.53
CA PHE A 256 1.04 4.87 0.81
C PHE A 256 2.01 5.93 0.31
N GLY A 257 3.30 5.78 0.60
CA GLY A 257 4.29 6.60 -0.09
C GLY A 257 4.43 6.13 -1.55
N VAL A 258 4.54 7.08 -2.47
CA VAL A 258 4.87 6.83 -3.88
C VAL A 258 6.34 7.10 -4.09
N PHE A 259 7.07 6.18 -4.72
CA PHE A 259 8.52 6.25 -4.90
C PHE A 259 8.94 5.84 -6.31
N LEU A 260 10.04 6.40 -6.78
CA LEU A 260 10.78 5.90 -7.94
C LEU A 260 11.56 4.61 -7.58
N PRO A 261 12.01 3.81 -8.57
CA PRO A 261 12.78 2.58 -8.32
C PRO A 261 14.11 2.82 -7.59
N ASP A 262 14.66 4.04 -7.71
CA ASP A 262 15.86 4.49 -7.00
C ASP A 262 15.60 4.83 -5.52
N GLY A 263 14.35 4.75 -5.06
CA GLY A 263 13.93 5.06 -3.70
C GLY A 263 13.56 6.53 -3.46
N THR A 264 13.57 7.38 -4.48
CA THR A 264 13.17 8.80 -4.36
C THR A 264 11.68 8.91 -4.13
N ARG A 265 11.25 9.65 -3.09
CA ARG A 265 9.84 9.82 -2.76
C ARG A 265 9.18 10.89 -3.64
N VAL A 266 8.13 10.51 -4.34
CA VAL A 266 7.38 11.35 -5.29
C VAL A 266 6.11 11.92 -4.65
N GLY A 267 5.49 11.19 -3.74
CA GLY A 267 4.36 11.69 -2.98
C GLY A 267 3.66 10.63 -2.13
N GLU A 268 2.34 10.76 -2.00
CA GLU A 268 1.51 9.90 -1.16
C GLU A 268 0.18 9.59 -1.86
N LEU A 269 -0.39 8.41 -1.61
CA LEU A 269 -1.71 7.96 -2.07
C LEU A 269 -2.56 7.46 -0.89
N ASP A 270 -3.89 7.58 -1.03
CA ASP A 270 -4.83 6.97 -0.10
C ASP A 270 -4.84 5.43 -0.22
N GLU A 271 -5.23 4.75 0.85
CA GLU A 271 -5.28 3.28 0.89
C GLU A 271 -6.31 2.71 -0.07
N GLU A 272 -7.48 3.34 -0.18
CA GLU A 272 -8.53 2.87 -1.07
C GLU A 272 -8.11 3.00 -2.54
N MET A 273 -7.44 4.11 -2.88
CA MET A 273 -6.86 4.31 -4.22
C MET A 273 -5.84 3.23 -4.57
N VAL A 274 -4.92 2.90 -3.66
CA VAL A 274 -3.92 1.86 -3.91
C VAL A 274 -4.54 0.47 -4.01
N TYR A 275 -5.59 0.19 -3.24
CA TYR A 275 -6.30 -1.09 -3.32
C TYR A 275 -7.01 -1.28 -4.67
N GLU A 276 -7.58 -0.22 -5.23
CA GLU A 276 -8.20 -0.25 -6.55
C GLU A 276 -7.21 -0.22 -7.71
N SER A 277 -5.93 0.08 -7.45
CA SER A 277 -4.92 0.22 -8.48
C SER A 277 -4.23 -1.12 -8.77
N ARG A 278 -3.77 -1.31 -10.01
CA ARG A 278 -3.01 -2.51 -10.44
C ARG A 278 -1.63 -2.14 -11.00
N PRO A 279 -0.62 -3.03 -10.90
CA PRO A 279 0.63 -2.86 -11.64
C PRO A 279 0.38 -2.69 -13.14
N GLY A 280 1.05 -1.72 -13.75
CA GLY A 280 0.84 -1.29 -15.14
C GLY A 280 -0.11 -0.10 -15.30
N GLU A 281 -0.98 0.17 -14.32
CA GLU A 281 -1.88 1.33 -14.38
C GLU A 281 -1.15 2.64 -14.12
N THR A 282 -1.60 3.71 -14.76
CA THR A 282 -1.06 5.06 -14.65
C THR A 282 -1.94 5.94 -13.77
N PHE A 283 -1.33 6.79 -12.96
CA PHE A 283 -2.04 7.78 -12.13
C PHE A 283 -1.31 9.12 -12.11
N VAL A 284 -2.05 10.21 -11.88
CA VAL A 284 -1.46 11.56 -11.83
C VAL A 284 -1.17 11.96 -10.39
N LEU A 285 0.07 12.38 -10.11
CA LEU A 285 0.46 12.88 -8.79
C LEU A 285 1.19 14.21 -8.97
N GLY A 286 0.56 15.29 -8.50
CA GLY A 286 1.01 16.65 -8.79
C GLY A 286 0.67 17.03 -10.23
N ALA A 287 1.68 17.43 -11.01
CA ALA A 287 1.53 17.80 -12.42
C ALA A 287 2.10 16.74 -13.38
N SER A 288 2.41 15.54 -12.88
CA SER A 288 3.09 14.50 -13.64
C SER A 288 2.32 13.19 -13.56
N THR A 289 2.27 12.44 -14.66
CA THR A 289 1.73 11.08 -14.71
C THR A 289 2.81 10.07 -14.37
N TRP A 290 2.42 9.07 -13.58
CA TRP A 290 3.26 8.01 -13.05
C TRP A 290 2.64 6.66 -13.37
N ARG A 291 3.40 5.74 -13.95
CA ARG A 291 2.97 4.35 -14.16
C ARG A 291 3.37 3.52 -12.96
N ILE A 292 2.44 2.76 -12.42
CA ILE A 292 2.70 1.80 -11.35
C ILE A 292 3.55 0.67 -11.92
N ASP A 293 4.80 0.61 -11.48
CA ASP A 293 5.69 -0.51 -11.78
C ASP A 293 5.40 -1.66 -10.83
N GLN A 294 5.34 -1.36 -9.52
CA GLN A 294 5.08 -2.35 -8.50
C GLN A 294 4.29 -1.74 -7.33
N ILE A 295 3.17 -2.37 -6.98
CA ILE A 295 2.51 -2.12 -5.70
C ILE A 295 3.10 -3.08 -4.69
N THR A 296 3.89 -2.55 -3.78
CA THR A 296 4.36 -3.29 -2.63
C THR A 296 3.43 -3.03 -1.44
N HIS A 297 3.68 -3.72 -0.35
CA HIS A 297 2.83 -3.64 0.83
C HIS A 297 2.92 -2.27 1.55
N ASP A 298 4.05 -1.54 1.46
CA ASP A 298 4.30 -0.26 2.16
C ASP A 298 4.39 0.95 1.23
N ARG A 299 4.60 0.73 -0.07
CA ARG A 299 4.79 1.78 -1.04
C ARG A 299 4.34 1.39 -2.45
N VAL A 300 4.03 2.41 -3.24
CA VAL A 300 3.82 2.26 -4.68
C VAL A 300 5.09 2.70 -5.38
N VAL A 301 5.74 1.76 -6.07
CA VAL A 301 6.89 2.05 -6.94
C VAL A 301 6.36 2.42 -8.31
N VAL A 302 6.80 3.57 -8.81
CA VAL A 302 6.33 4.14 -10.06
C VAL A 302 7.47 4.50 -10.99
N LEU A 303 7.19 4.45 -12.28
CA LEU A 303 8.03 5.01 -13.32
C LEU A 303 7.40 6.31 -13.85
N PRO A 304 8.19 7.31 -14.25
CA PRO A 304 7.66 8.47 -14.96
C PRO A 304 6.97 7.99 -16.23
N ALA A 305 5.73 8.40 -16.44
CA ALA A 305 4.94 8.11 -17.64
C ALA A 305 4.44 9.40 -18.30
N PRO A 306 5.34 10.35 -18.62
CA PRO A 306 4.94 11.63 -19.20
C PRO A 306 4.23 11.44 -20.55
N GLY A 307 3.06 12.04 -20.69
CA GLY A 307 2.23 11.94 -21.91
C GLY A 307 1.27 10.75 -21.92
N GLU A 308 1.33 9.86 -20.92
CA GLU A 308 0.33 8.81 -20.75
C GLU A 308 -0.84 9.32 -19.90
N PRO A 309 -2.10 8.95 -20.21
CA PRO A 309 -3.25 9.29 -19.38
C PRO A 309 -3.15 8.53 -18.05
N GLY A 310 -3.57 9.11 -16.93
CA GLY A 310 -3.54 8.44 -15.63
C GLY A 310 -4.72 8.81 -14.73
N LYS A 311 -5.24 7.83 -13.98
CA LYS A 311 -6.31 8.00 -12.97
C LYS A 311 -5.85 9.00 -11.90
N MET A 312 -6.61 10.04 -11.53
CA MET A 312 -6.19 10.78 -10.34
C MET A 312 -6.47 10.01 -9.05
N PRO A 313 -5.58 10.15 -8.05
CA PRO A 313 -5.85 9.69 -6.70
C PRO A 313 -7.10 10.37 -6.15
N PHE A 314 -8.13 9.58 -5.88
CA PHE A 314 -9.21 10.05 -5.03
C PHE A 314 -8.78 9.94 -3.57
N TRP A 315 -9.18 10.95 -2.79
CA TRP A 315 -8.96 11.00 -1.36
C TRP A 315 -10.34 10.97 -0.73
N HIS A 316 -10.81 9.80 -0.31
CA HIS A 316 -11.89 9.75 0.67
C HIS A 316 -11.31 10.21 2.00
N GLY A 317 -11.11 11.53 2.11
CA GLY A 317 -10.85 12.15 3.39
C GLY A 317 -11.95 11.72 4.35
N ASP A 318 -11.59 11.59 5.63
CA ASP A 318 -12.45 11.25 6.77
C ASP A 318 -13.53 12.32 7.04
N ARG A 319 -14.15 12.85 5.97
CA ARG A 319 -15.24 13.81 6.02
C ARG A 319 -16.50 12.98 6.24
N PRO A 320 -17.22 13.20 7.35
CA PRO A 320 -18.55 12.65 7.46
C PRO A 320 -19.36 13.19 6.28
N GLY A 321 -19.90 12.29 5.46
CA GLY A 321 -20.76 12.64 4.35
C GLY A 321 -21.98 13.41 4.82
N ARG A 322 -22.56 14.23 3.93
CA ARG A 322 -23.77 15.00 4.23
C ARG A 322 -24.89 14.04 4.68
N PRO A 323 -25.54 14.27 5.84
CA PRO A 323 -26.67 13.47 6.27
C PRO A 323 -27.95 13.84 5.50
N LEU A 324 -28.89 12.90 5.40
CA LEU A 324 -30.15 13.10 4.67
C LEU A 324 -30.93 14.33 5.16
N GLU A 325 -30.93 14.60 6.46
CA GLU A 325 -31.64 15.76 7.04
C GLU A 325 -31.11 17.10 6.49
N LEU A 326 -29.79 17.26 6.43
CA LEU A 326 -29.17 18.45 5.84
C LEU A 326 -29.44 18.50 4.34
N GLY A 327 -29.37 17.36 3.65
CA GLY A 327 -29.71 17.25 2.23
C GLY A 327 -31.14 17.69 1.92
N ARG A 328 -32.12 17.27 2.72
CA ARG A 328 -33.53 17.72 2.61
C ARG A 328 -33.67 19.22 2.86
N ALA A 329 -32.93 19.77 3.81
CA ALA A 329 -32.95 21.22 4.07
C ALA A 329 -32.38 22.02 2.87
N ILE A 330 -31.28 21.54 2.27
CA ILE A 330 -30.73 22.14 1.04
C ILE A 330 -31.76 22.09 -0.09
N GLY A 331 -32.36 20.91 -0.34
CA GLY A 331 -33.38 20.76 -1.37
C GLY A 331 -34.61 21.66 -1.14
N ALA A 332 -35.09 21.78 0.09
CA ALA A 332 -36.20 22.66 0.43
C ALA A 332 -35.86 24.13 0.14
N VAL A 333 -34.65 24.59 0.47
CA VAL A 333 -34.20 25.96 0.16
C VAL A 333 -34.11 26.19 -1.35
N VAL A 334 -33.57 25.23 -2.12
CA VAL A 334 -33.55 25.32 -3.59
C VAL A 334 -34.96 25.51 -4.14
N ARG A 335 -35.92 24.69 -3.71
CA ARG A 335 -37.32 24.79 -4.13
C ARG A 335 -37.94 26.13 -3.77
N GLU A 336 -37.74 26.59 -2.55
CA GLU A 336 -38.34 27.83 -2.04
C GLU A 336 -37.76 29.08 -2.70
N VAL A 337 -36.44 29.12 -2.91
CA VAL A 337 -35.74 30.23 -3.58
C VAL A 337 -36.17 30.31 -5.03
N HIS A 338 -36.26 29.17 -5.73
CA HIS A 338 -36.68 29.13 -7.13
C HIS A 338 -38.16 29.46 -7.34
N ALA A 339 -39.03 29.18 -6.37
CA ALA A 339 -40.45 29.52 -6.45
C ALA A 339 -40.73 31.03 -6.29
N ALA A 340 -39.78 31.80 -5.76
CA ALA A 340 -39.92 33.24 -5.53
C ALA A 340 -39.34 34.05 -6.71
N PRO A 341 -39.87 35.27 -6.98
CA PRO A 341 -39.25 36.19 -7.93
C PRO A 341 -37.81 36.53 -7.52
N ASN A 342 -36.89 36.68 -8.49
CA ASN A 342 -35.45 36.87 -8.24
C ASN A 342 -35.11 37.95 -7.19
N GLU A 343 -35.79 39.11 -7.21
CA GLU A 343 -35.56 40.16 -6.21
C GLU A 343 -35.98 39.74 -4.80
N ALA A 344 -37.13 39.08 -4.66
CA ALA A 344 -37.62 38.59 -3.38
C ALA A 344 -36.75 37.43 -2.85
N ALA A 345 -36.32 36.54 -3.75
CA ALA A 345 -35.37 35.48 -3.45
C ALA A 345 -34.03 36.03 -2.94
N ALA A 346 -33.46 37.03 -3.65
CA ALA A 346 -32.21 37.67 -3.23
C ALA A 346 -32.37 38.44 -1.91
N ALA A 347 -33.49 39.12 -1.68
CA ALA A 347 -33.78 39.78 -0.40
C ALA A 347 -33.84 38.76 0.75
N ARG A 348 -34.57 37.66 0.57
CA ARG A 348 -34.66 36.58 1.56
C ARG A 348 -33.29 35.99 1.89
N LEU A 349 -32.45 35.73 0.89
CA LEU A 349 -31.09 35.21 1.10
C LEU A 349 -30.21 36.19 1.90
N ARG A 350 -30.38 37.51 1.72
CA ARG A 350 -29.66 38.50 2.54
C ARG A 350 -30.19 38.57 3.97
N ASP A 351 -31.51 38.63 4.12
CA ASP A 351 -32.14 38.94 5.41
C ASP A 351 -32.22 37.71 6.34
N GLU A 352 -32.46 36.51 5.78
CA GLU A 352 -32.66 35.28 6.56
C GLU A 352 -31.42 34.38 6.62
N PHE A 353 -30.51 34.46 5.64
CA PHE A 353 -29.33 33.60 5.52
C PHE A 353 -27.99 34.34 5.64
N ASP A 354 -28.02 35.67 5.81
CA ASP A 354 -26.84 36.55 5.96
C ASP A 354 -25.87 36.57 4.78
N LEU A 355 -26.37 36.29 3.57
CA LEU A 355 -25.57 36.44 2.37
C LEU A 355 -25.33 37.94 2.12
N ASP A 356 -24.14 38.28 1.63
CA ASP A 356 -23.93 39.59 1.04
C ASP A 356 -24.64 39.70 -0.33
N GLU A 357 -24.69 40.91 -0.88
CA GLU A 357 -25.38 41.20 -2.14
C GLU A 357 -24.86 40.35 -3.30
N TRP A 358 -23.54 40.16 -3.38
CA TRP A 358 -22.91 39.37 -4.45
C TRP A 358 -23.21 37.89 -4.29
N ALA A 359 -23.13 37.36 -3.07
CA ALA A 359 -23.42 35.97 -2.76
C ALA A 359 -24.90 35.65 -3.06
N ALA A 360 -25.84 36.49 -2.62
CA ALA A 360 -27.25 36.29 -2.88
C ALA A 360 -27.56 36.31 -4.39
N GLY A 361 -27.00 37.28 -5.12
CA GLY A 361 -27.15 37.36 -6.57
C GLY A 361 -26.55 36.16 -7.31
N ASN A 362 -25.34 35.72 -6.92
CA ASN A 362 -24.70 34.54 -7.50
C ASN A 362 -25.48 33.25 -7.25
N LEU A 363 -26.07 33.08 -6.07
CA LEU A 363 -26.86 31.90 -5.75
C LEU A 363 -28.15 31.85 -6.57
N VAL A 364 -28.88 32.97 -6.68
CA VAL A 364 -30.08 33.06 -7.54
C VAL A 364 -29.73 32.80 -9.00
N ALA A 365 -28.65 33.40 -9.50
CA ALA A 365 -28.18 33.17 -10.86
C ALA A 365 -27.83 31.69 -11.09
N TYR A 366 -27.11 31.06 -10.16
CA TYR A 366 -26.73 29.65 -10.24
C TYR A 366 -27.95 28.72 -10.33
N LEU A 367 -28.98 28.95 -9.54
CA LEU A 367 -30.23 28.17 -9.58
C LEU A 367 -31.00 28.41 -10.88
N ASN A 368 -31.04 29.65 -11.38
CA ASN A 368 -31.72 29.94 -12.64
C ASN A 368 -31.00 29.31 -13.84
N GLU A 369 -29.67 29.40 -13.90
CA GLU A 369 -28.87 28.73 -14.94
C GLU A 369 -29.10 27.20 -14.94
N GLN A 370 -29.20 26.59 -13.76
CA GLN A 370 -29.52 25.16 -13.65
C GLN A 370 -30.94 24.85 -14.15
N ALA A 371 -31.92 25.66 -13.77
CA ALA A 371 -33.31 25.49 -14.18
C ALA A 371 -33.47 25.70 -15.70
N GLU A 372 -32.73 26.63 -16.30
CA GLU A 372 -32.69 26.84 -17.75
C GLU A 372 -32.05 25.64 -18.47
N ALA A 373 -30.98 25.06 -17.92
CA ALA A 373 -30.28 23.93 -18.51
C ALA A 373 -31.11 22.64 -18.48
N THR A 374 -31.81 22.37 -17.38
CA THR A 374 -32.48 21.07 -17.14
C THR A 374 -34.01 21.14 -17.14
N GLY A 375 -34.58 22.33 -17.20
CA GLY A 375 -36.04 22.57 -17.11
C GLY A 375 -36.62 22.39 -15.70
N VAL A 376 -35.88 21.75 -14.79
CA VAL A 376 -36.31 21.44 -13.42
C VAL A 376 -35.11 21.39 -12.49
N LEU A 377 -35.25 21.86 -11.25
CA LEU A 377 -34.19 21.78 -10.26
C LEU A 377 -34.26 20.48 -9.45
N PRO A 378 -33.11 19.85 -9.16
CA PRO A 378 -33.06 18.82 -8.13
C PRO A 378 -33.27 19.47 -6.76
N ASP A 379 -34.25 18.97 -6.02
CA ASP A 379 -34.69 19.50 -4.72
C ASP A 379 -35.07 18.34 -3.76
N ASP A 380 -35.68 18.64 -2.61
CA ASP A 380 -36.08 17.63 -1.63
C ASP A 380 -37.22 16.70 -2.11
N ARG A 381 -37.84 17.01 -3.26
CA ARG A 381 -38.94 16.26 -3.88
C ARG A 381 -38.68 15.87 -5.32
N THR A 382 -37.52 16.20 -5.87
CA THR A 382 -37.19 16.02 -7.29
C THR A 382 -35.76 15.56 -7.44
N ILE A 383 -35.57 14.39 -8.04
CA ILE A 383 -34.28 13.88 -8.49
C ILE A 383 -34.22 14.10 -10.00
N VAL A 384 -33.11 14.65 -10.49
CA VAL A 384 -32.90 14.88 -11.92
C VAL A 384 -31.88 13.87 -12.41
N VAL A 385 -32.25 13.07 -13.42
CA VAL A 385 -31.34 12.16 -14.11
C VAL A 385 -30.93 12.85 -15.40
N GLU A 386 -29.79 13.53 -15.35
CA GLU A 386 -29.26 14.30 -16.47
C GLU A 386 -28.34 13.42 -17.32
N ARG A 387 -28.54 13.43 -18.64
CA ARG A 387 -27.68 12.74 -19.60
C ARG A 387 -27.10 13.72 -20.62
N PHE A 388 -25.80 13.62 -20.87
CA PHE A 388 -25.09 14.42 -21.86
C PHE A 388 -23.90 13.65 -22.44
N PRO A 389 -23.49 13.93 -23.69
CA PRO A 389 -22.25 13.42 -24.24
C PRO A 389 -21.06 14.16 -23.61
N ASP A 390 -19.94 13.47 -23.44
CA ASP A 390 -18.69 14.10 -23.06
C ASP A 390 -17.88 14.61 -24.27
N GLU A 391 -16.69 15.15 -24.02
CA GLU A 391 -15.84 15.75 -25.06
C GLU A 391 -15.39 14.75 -26.14
N ILE A 392 -15.42 13.45 -25.84
CA ILE A 392 -15.01 12.35 -26.72
C ILE A 392 -16.22 11.62 -27.33
N GLY A 393 -17.45 11.98 -26.91
CA GLY A 393 -18.71 11.41 -27.40
C GLY A 393 -19.30 10.30 -26.54
N ASP A 394 -18.64 9.91 -25.43
CA ASP A 394 -19.17 8.92 -24.49
C ASP A 394 -20.36 9.52 -23.72
N TRP A 395 -21.43 8.76 -23.54
CA TRP A 395 -22.57 9.20 -22.76
C TRP A 395 -22.28 9.14 -21.26
N ARG A 396 -22.60 10.24 -20.57
CA ARG A 396 -22.59 10.31 -19.12
C ARG A 396 -23.99 10.52 -18.60
N MET A 397 -24.25 9.89 -17.46
CA MET A 397 -25.50 10.05 -16.74
C MET A 397 -25.20 10.49 -15.31
N CYS A 398 -25.77 11.61 -14.91
CA CYS A 398 -25.67 12.16 -13.56
C CYS A 398 -27.04 12.09 -12.88
N ILE A 399 -27.12 11.38 -11.76
CA ILE A 399 -28.27 11.40 -10.86
C ILE A 399 -28.03 12.55 -9.86
N LEU A 400 -28.63 13.70 -10.12
CA LEU A 400 -28.50 14.91 -9.31
C LEU A 400 -29.53 14.91 -8.19
N THR A 401 -29.05 14.97 -6.94
CA THR A 401 -29.89 14.90 -5.74
C THR A 401 -29.13 15.45 -4.53
N PRO A 402 -29.79 16.19 -3.61
CA PRO A 402 -29.13 16.81 -2.47
C PRO A 402 -28.93 15.87 -1.27
N PHE A 403 -29.34 14.60 -1.34
CA PHE A 403 -29.49 13.69 -0.19
C PHE A 403 -28.21 13.20 0.48
N GLY A 404 -27.04 13.55 -0.06
CA GLY A 404 -25.76 13.35 0.59
C GLY A 404 -25.13 11.98 0.36
N SER A 405 -23.81 11.94 0.52
CA SER A 405 -22.99 10.76 0.20
C SER A 405 -23.30 9.53 1.06
N ARG A 406 -23.81 9.72 2.29
CA ARG A 406 -24.24 8.60 3.15
C ARG A 406 -25.38 7.79 2.53
N VAL A 407 -26.18 8.41 1.66
CA VAL A 407 -27.25 7.79 0.88
C VAL A 407 -26.74 7.40 -0.51
N HIS A 408 -25.94 8.26 -1.16
CA HIS A 408 -25.48 8.03 -2.53
C HIS A 408 -24.45 6.90 -2.65
N ALA A 409 -23.58 6.71 -1.67
CA ALA A 409 -22.58 5.64 -1.68
C ALA A 409 -23.21 4.22 -1.70
N PRO A 410 -24.13 3.86 -0.78
CA PRO A 410 -24.82 2.57 -0.87
C PRO A 410 -25.74 2.49 -2.10
N TRP A 411 -26.33 3.61 -2.56
CA TRP A 411 -27.12 3.60 -3.78
C TRP A 411 -26.26 3.31 -5.02
N ALA A 412 -25.08 3.90 -5.11
CA ALA A 412 -24.11 3.63 -6.18
C ALA A 412 -23.70 2.15 -6.22
N LEU A 413 -23.39 1.53 -5.07
CA LEU A 413 -23.06 0.10 -5.00
C LEU A 413 -24.22 -0.80 -5.47
N ALA A 414 -25.45 -0.45 -5.10
CA ALA A 414 -26.63 -1.17 -5.55
C ALA A 414 -26.88 -0.98 -7.05
N LEU A 415 -26.64 0.23 -7.59
CA LEU A 415 -26.73 0.51 -9.03
C LEU A 415 -25.67 -0.23 -9.83
N GLU A 416 -24.41 -0.28 -9.36
CA GLU A 416 -23.35 -1.06 -10.03
C GLU A 416 -23.75 -2.52 -10.18
N THR A 417 -24.22 -3.14 -9.10
CA THR A 417 -24.65 -4.54 -9.10
C THR A 417 -25.81 -4.75 -10.06
N ARG A 418 -26.85 -3.90 -9.95
CA ARG A 418 -28.05 -3.96 -10.79
C ARG A 418 -27.74 -3.78 -12.28
N LEU A 419 -26.91 -2.79 -12.61
CA LEU A 419 -26.58 -2.45 -13.99
C LEU A 419 -25.62 -3.47 -14.60
N ALA A 420 -24.67 -4.00 -13.84
CA ALA A 420 -23.81 -5.10 -14.29
C ALA A 420 -24.64 -6.34 -14.67
N ASP A 421 -25.61 -6.70 -13.83
CA ASP A 421 -26.50 -7.85 -14.09
C ASP A 421 -27.42 -7.63 -15.31
N GLN A 422 -27.93 -6.40 -15.51
CA GLN A 422 -28.84 -6.10 -16.61
C GLN A 422 -28.15 -5.88 -17.95
N LEU A 423 -27.00 -5.21 -17.95
CA LEU A 423 -26.30 -4.79 -19.16
C LEU A 423 -25.20 -5.78 -19.57
N GLY A 424 -24.78 -6.69 -18.67
CA GLY A 424 -23.70 -7.63 -18.91
C GLY A 424 -22.32 -6.98 -19.06
N VAL A 425 -22.20 -5.71 -18.68
CA VAL A 425 -20.96 -4.91 -18.72
C VAL A 425 -20.75 -4.24 -17.38
N GLU A 426 -19.49 -4.15 -16.93
CA GLU A 426 -19.18 -3.39 -15.73
C GLU A 426 -19.37 -1.90 -15.99
N VAL A 427 -20.16 -1.27 -15.12
CA VAL A 427 -20.43 0.16 -15.14
C VAL A 427 -19.63 0.80 -14.02
N GLN A 428 -18.92 1.88 -14.34
CA GLN A 428 -18.20 2.65 -13.33
C GLN A 428 -19.12 3.71 -12.76
N VAL A 429 -19.26 3.70 -11.43
CA VAL A 429 -20.08 4.68 -10.71
C VAL A 429 -19.21 5.48 -9.75
N LEU A 430 -19.47 6.78 -9.69
CA LEU A 430 -18.92 7.67 -8.69
C LEU A 430 -20.05 8.34 -7.93
N TRP A 431 -19.80 8.77 -6.71
CA TRP A 431 -20.78 9.47 -5.90
C TRP A 431 -20.13 10.64 -5.16
N SER A 432 -20.95 11.63 -4.83
CA SER A 432 -20.60 12.76 -3.96
C SER A 432 -21.80 13.11 -3.08
N ASP A 433 -21.73 14.22 -2.34
CA ASP A 433 -22.90 14.72 -1.60
C ASP A 433 -24.04 15.24 -2.49
N ASP A 434 -23.74 15.58 -3.75
CA ASP A 434 -24.69 16.22 -4.66
C ASP A 434 -25.22 15.29 -5.77
N GLY A 435 -24.76 14.04 -5.79
CA GLY A 435 -25.30 13.06 -6.72
C GLY A 435 -24.40 11.87 -7.02
N ILE A 436 -24.79 11.12 -8.05
CA ILE A 436 -24.12 9.92 -8.55
C ILE A 436 -23.80 10.13 -10.03
N VAL A 437 -22.59 9.81 -10.46
CA VAL A 437 -22.17 9.82 -11.86
C VAL A 437 -22.01 8.39 -12.32
N VAL A 438 -22.62 8.05 -13.44
CA VAL A 438 -22.55 6.75 -14.09
C VAL A 438 -21.90 6.94 -15.46
N ARG A 439 -20.77 6.26 -15.69
CA ARG A 439 -20.11 6.23 -17.00
C ARG A 439 -20.60 5.01 -17.78
N LEU A 440 -21.18 5.27 -18.96
CA LEU A 440 -21.64 4.21 -19.83
C LEU A 440 -20.55 3.80 -20.82
N PRO A 441 -20.37 2.50 -21.09
CA PRO A 441 -19.55 2.05 -22.23
C PRO A 441 -20.17 2.55 -23.54
N GLU A 442 -19.32 2.80 -24.55
CA GLU A 442 -19.70 3.29 -25.89
C GLU A 442 -20.86 2.51 -26.55
N ALA A 443 -21.00 1.21 -26.24
CA ALA A 443 -22.07 0.36 -26.76
C ALA A 443 -23.46 0.58 -26.11
N VAL A 444 -23.54 1.37 -25.02
CA VAL A 444 -24.77 1.60 -24.24
C VAL A 444 -25.15 3.08 -24.34
N GLU A 445 -26.04 3.39 -25.28
CA GLU A 445 -26.48 4.78 -25.51
C GLU A 445 -27.41 5.33 -24.41
N SER A 446 -28.11 4.45 -23.68
CA SER A 446 -29.01 4.86 -22.60
C SER A 446 -29.28 3.75 -21.59
N ILE A 447 -29.57 4.15 -20.35
CA ILE A 447 -30.15 3.27 -19.32
C ILE A 447 -31.63 3.67 -19.17
N PRO A 448 -32.59 2.74 -19.26
CA PRO A 448 -33.98 3.06 -18.98
C PRO A 448 -34.14 3.52 -17.53
N LEU A 449 -34.98 4.53 -17.28
CA LEU A 449 -35.17 5.09 -15.94
C LEU A 449 -35.54 4.01 -14.90
N ASP A 450 -36.31 3.00 -15.31
CA ASP A 450 -36.71 1.87 -14.47
C ASP A 450 -35.53 1.03 -13.97
N ALA A 451 -34.40 1.00 -14.68
CA ALA A 451 -33.19 0.33 -14.21
C ALA A 451 -32.48 1.10 -13.08
N LEU A 452 -32.77 2.39 -12.91
CA LEU A 452 -32.26 3.22 -11.81
C LEU A 452 -33.15 3.15 -10.57
N MET A 453 -34.39 2.67 -10.72
CA MET A 453 -35.34 2.49 -9.63
C MET A 453 -35.11 1.13 -8.95
N ILE A 454 -34.33 1.15 -7.87
CA ILE A 454 -34.13 -0.03 -7.02
C ILE A 454 -35.29 -0.12 -6.01
N ASP A 455 -35.84 -1.32 -5.82
CA ASP A 455 -36.87 -1.52 -4.80
C ASP A 455 -36.24 -1.34 -3.39
N PRO A 456 -36.88 -0.55 -2.50
CA PRO A 456 -36.42 -0.37 -1.12
C PRO A 456 -36.21 -1.66 -0.33
N ASP A 457 -36.90 -2.74 -0.70
CA ASP A 457 -36.83 -4.01 -0.01
C ASP A 457 -35.64 -4.86 -0.50
N ASP A 458 -35.17 -4.63 -1.74
CA ASP A 458 -34.04 -5.34 -2.36
C ASP A 458 -32.69 -4.63 -2.15
N VAL A 459 -32.70 -3.32 -1.87
CA VAL A 459 -31.47 -2.50 -1.83
C VAL A 459 -30.43 -3.00 -0.83
N GLU A 460 -30.87 -3.51 0.32
CA GLU A 460 -29.97 -4.02 1.36
C GLU A 460 -29.21 -5.25 0.88
N GLU A 461 -29.87 -6.18 0.19
CA GLU A 461 -29.26 -7.38 -0.37
C GLU A 461 -28.25 -7.03 -1.46
N LEU A 462 -28.60 -6.09 -2.35
CA LEU A 462 -27.70 -5.60 -3.40
C LEU A 462 -26.43 -4.95 -2.84
N VAL A 463 -26.56 -4.14 -1.77
CA VAL A 463 -25.40 -3.54 -1.12
C VAL A 463 -24.56 -4.62 -0.44
N VAL A 464 -25.17 -5.52 0.33
CA VAL A 464 -24.46 -6.56 1.09
C VAL A 464 -23.71 -7.54 0.19
N SER A 465 -24.27 -7.89 -0.98
CA SER A 465 -23.61 -8.81 -1.91
C SER A 465 -22.34 -8.22 -2.53
N ARG A 466 -22.34 -6.92 -2.83
CA ARG A 466 -21.19 -6.22 -3.44
C ARG A 466 -20.15 -5.76 -2.42
N LEU A 467 -20.59 -5.43 -1.20
CA LEU A 467 -19.77 -4.80 -0.18
C LEU A 467 -18.42 -5.51 0.11
N PRO A 468 -18.34 -6.85 0.26
CA PRO A 468 -17.08 -7.54 0.54
C PRO A 468 -15.98 -7.35 -0.52
N GLY A 469 -16.35 -7.02 -1.76
CA GLY A 469 -15.41 -6.75 -2.86
C GLY A 469 -14.85 -5.33 -2.87
N THR A 470 -15.34 -4.44 -1.99
CA THR A 470 -14.98 -3.02 -1.99
C THR A 470 -13.73 -2.72 -1.16
N ALA A 471 -12.98 -1.68 -1.56
CA ALA A 471 -11.83 -1.20 -0.79
C ALA A 471 -12.22 -0.70 0.62
N LEU A 472 -13.40 -0.06 0.73
CA LEU A 472 -13.99 0.37 1.99
C LEU A 472 -14.11 -0.81 2.97
N PHE A 473 -14.69 -1.93 2.51
CA PHE A 473 -14.88 -3.10 3.37
C PHE A 473 -13.56 -3.72 3.83
N ALA A 474 -12.57 -3.84 2.93
CA ALA A 474 -11.24 -4.34 3.29
C ALA A 474 -10.56 -3.45 4.36
N SER A 475 -10.69 -2.12 4.21
CA SER A 475 -10.18 -1.14 5.17
C SER A 475 -10.88 -1.29 6.53
N ARG A 476 -12.23 -1.33 6.55
CA ARG A 476 -13.00 -1.51 7.79
C ARG A 476 -12.76 -2.85 8.46
N PHE A 477 -12.59 -3.93 7.69
CA PHE A 477 -12.25 -5.24 8.24
C PHE A 477 -10.91 -5.23 8.96
N ARG A 478 -9.89 -4.57 8.37
CA ARG A 478 -8.58 -4.39 9.01
C ARG A 478 -8.69 -3.59 10.31
N GLU A 479 -9.48 -2.51 10.32
CA GLU A 479 -9.73 -1.69 11.50
C GLU A 479 -10.41 -2.51 12.61
N ALA A 480 -11.49 -3.23 12.28
CA ALA A 480 -12.23 -4.07 13.21
C ALA A 480 -11.38 -5.24 13.75
N ALA A 481 -10.63 -5.95 12.90
CA ALA A 481 -9.72 -7.01 13.31
C ALA A 481 -8.58 -6.52 14.22
N GLY A 482 -8.12 -5.28 13.98
CA GLY A 482 -7.17 -4.59 14.85
C GLY A 482 -7.76 -4.27 16.22
N ARG A 483 -8.95 -3.65 16.26
CA ARG A 483 -9.67 -3.32 17.52
C ARG A 483 -10.02 -4.57 18.33
N ALA A 484 -10.44 -5.64 17.66
CA ALA A 484 -10.76 -6.93 18.28
C ALA A 484 -9.54 -7.74 18.76
N LEU A 485 -8.32 -7.18 18.67
CA LEU A 485 -7.08 -7.81 19.12
C LEU A 485 -6.72 -9.12 18.39
N LEU A 486 -7.26 -9.33 17.20
CA LEU A 486 -6.84 -10.42 16.30
C LEU A 486 -5.49 -10.08 15.66
N LEU A 487 -5.27 -8.79 15.37
CA LEU A 487 -4.04 -8.25 14.78
C LEU A 487 -3.35 -7.23 15.72
N PRO A 488 -2.89 -7.62 16.93
CA PRO A 488 -2.41 -6.67 17.92
C PRO A 488 -1.01 -6.12 17.60
N LYS A 489 -0.74 -4.88 18.04
CA LYS A 489 0.58 -4.25 18.08
C LYS A 489 1.49 -4.99 19.08
N ARG A 490 2.78 -5.11 18.72
CA ARG A 490 3.79 -5.84 19.52
C ARG A 490 4.46 -5.00 20.61
N ARG A 491 4.59 -3.68 20.43
CA ARG A 491 5.26 -2.79 21.38
C ARG A 491 4.44 -1.50 21.59
N PRO A 492 4.36 -0.98 22.82
CA PRO A 492 3.77 0.33 23.10
C PRO A 492 4.48 1.44 22.32
N GLY A 493 3.73 2.41 21.81
CA GLY A 493 4.26 3.60 21.14
C GLY A 493 4.82 3.39 19.72
N SER A 494 5.07 2.15 19.29
CA SER A 494 5.44 1.86 17.90
C SER A 494 4.21 1.50 17.07
N ARG A 495 4.00 2.17 15.94
CA ARG A 495 3.04 1.71 14.94
C ARG A 495 3.55 0.40 14.35
N THR A 496 2.69 -0.62 14.28
CA THR A 496 2.97 -1.76 13.41
C THR A 496 3.08 -1.18 12.00
N PRO A 497 4.12 -1.52 11.22
CA PRO A 497 4.20 -1.07 9.84
C PRO A 497 2.88 -1.41 9.13
N LEU A 498 2.19 -0.39 8.61
CA LEU A 498 0.82 -0.51 8.10
C LEU A 498 0.68 -1.62 7.07
N TRP A 499 1.74 -1.81 6.28
CA TRP A 499 1.86 -2.88 5.31
C TRP A 499 1.71 -4.28 5.89
N GLN A 500 2.32 -4.54 7.05
CA GLN A 500 2.29 -5.84 7.70
C GLN A 500 0.90 -6.10 8.27
N GLN A 501 0.25 -5.03 8.74
CA GLN A 501 -1.14 -5.09 9.19
C GLN A 501 -2.09 -5.35 8.02
N ARG A 502 -1.86 -4.72 6.85
CA ARG A 502 -2.64 -4.92 5.62
C ARG A 502 -2.54 -6.35 5.10
N GLN A 503 -1.32 -6.87 4.96
CA GLN A 503 -1.12 -8.24 4.49
C GLN A 503 -1.84 -9.25 5.38
N ARG A 504 -1.64 -9.16 6.70
CA ARG A 504 -2.31 -10.06 7.65
C ARG A 504 -3.83 -9.91 7.66
N ALA A 505 -4.35 -8.69 7.49
CA ALA A 505 -5.78 -8.45 7.41
C ALA A 505 -6.39 -8.99 6.11
N ALA A 506 -5.69 -8.86 4.98
CA ALA A 506 -6.11 -9.42 3.70
C ALA A 506 -6.10 -10.96 3.72
N ASP A 507 -5.04 -11.56 4.27
CA ASP A 507 -4.97 -13.02 4.48
C ASP A 507 -6.13 -13.48 5.37
N LEU A 508 -6.36 -12.78 6.50
CA LEU A 508 -7.47 -13.08 7.40
C LEU A 508 -8.84 -12.92 6.74
N LEU A 509 -9.06 -11.86 5.95
CA LEU A 509 -10.29 -11.62 5.22
C LEU A 509 -10.55 -12.71 4.17
N GLY A 510 -9.50 -13.16 3.46
CA GLY A 510 -9.60 -14.23 2.46
C GLY A 510 -10.04 -15.58 3.04
N VAL A 511 -9.80 -15.81 4.34
CA VAL A 511 -10.33 -16.96 5.08
C VAL A 511 -11.72 -16.65 5.64
N ALA A 512 -11.89 -15.49 6.29
CA ALA A 512 -13.13 -15.09 6.96
C ALA A 512 -14.31 -14.94 6.00
N SER A 513 -14.10 -14.51 4.76
CA SER A 513 -15.15 -14.37 3.75
C SER A 513 -15.87 -15.67 3.43
N ARG A 514 -15.24 -16.84 3.68
CA ARG A 514 -15.87 -18.17 3.51
C ARG A 514 -16.73 -18.59 4.69
N HIS A 515 -16.72 -17.81 5.77
CA HIS A 515 -17.44 -18.08 7.01
C HIS A 515 -18.31 -16.85 7.38
N PRO A 516 -19.52 -16.71 6.81
CA PRO A 516 -20.38 -15.54 7.02
C PRO A 516 -20.70 -15.23 8.48
N SER A 517 -20.66 -16.25 9.35
CA SER A 517 -20.88 -16.12 10.80
C SER A 517 -19.67 -15.62 11.58
N PHE A 518 -18.54 -15.32 10.93
CA PHE A 518 -17.33 -14.84 11.62
C PHE A 518 -17.60 -13.46 12.23
N PRO A 519 -17.46 -13.27 13.56
CA PRO A 519 -17.94 -12.06 14.24
C PRO A 519 -17.37 -10.75 13.67
N ILE A 520 -16.12 -10.74 13.24
CA ILE A 520 -15.48 -9.52 12.70
C ILE A 520 -15.98 -9.21 11.29
N LEU A 521 -16.38 -10.22 10.51
CA LEU A 521 -17.02 -9.99 9.22
C LEU A 521 -18.40 -9.33 9.42
N LEU A 522 -19.18 -9.84 10.36
CA LEU A 522 -20.47 -9.26 10.75
C LEU A 522 -20.31 -7.83 11.27
N GLU A 523 -19.30 -7.57 12.10
CA GLU A 523 -18.97 -6.23 12.58
C GLU A 523 -18.65 -5.28 11.45
N THR A 524 -17.84 -5.72 10.49
CA THR A 524 -17.42 -4.92 9.35
C THR A 524 -18.62 -4.55 8.48
N THR A 525 -19.49 -5.53 8.19
CA THR A 525 -20.74 -5.29 7.47
C THR A 525 -21.61 -4.29 8.23
N ARG A 526 -21.78 -4.47 9.54
CA ARG A 526 -22.54 -3.54 10.38
C ARG A 526 -21.94 -2.13 10.38
N GLU A 527 -20.61 -1.98 10.44
CA GLU A 527 -19.92 -0.68 10.39
C GLU A 527 -20.19 0.03 9.08
N CYS A 528 -19.98 -0.66 7.96
CA CYS A 528 -20.23 -0.13 6.64
C CYS A 528 -21.70 0.29 6.48
N LEU A 529 -22.67 -0.55 6.83
CA LEU A 529 -24.09 -0.28 6.59
C LEU A 529 -24.70 0.79 7.50
N ARG A 530 -24.25 0.88 8.76
CA ARG A 530 -24.89 1.75 9.78
C ARG A 530 -24.07 2.97 10.17
N ASP A 531 -22.74 2.86 10.19
CA ASP A 531 -21.89 3.94 10.68
C ASP A 531 -21.34 4.78 9.53
N VAL A 532 -20.92 4.12 8.43
CA VAL A 532 -20.42 4.79 7.22
C VAL A 532 -21.59 5.20 6.33
N PHE A 533 -22.42 4.24 5.94
CA PHE A 533 -23.64 4.49 5.18
C PHE A 533 -24.79 4.93 6.08
N ASP A 534 -25.90 5.33 5.46
CA ASP A 534 -27.20 5.46 6.10
C ASP A 534 -28.23 4.66 5.30
N LEU A 535 -28.15 3.33 5.41
CA LEU A 535 -29.06 2.43 4.69
C LEU A 535 -30.54 2.66 5.04
N PRO A 536 -30.93 2.93 6.30
CA PRO A 536 -32.30 3.32 6.61
C PRO A 536 -32.76 4.56 5.84
N ALA A 537 -31.92 5.60 5.75
CA ALA A 537 -32.22 6.79 4.95
C ALA A 537 -32.34 6.48 3.45
N LEU A 538 -31.49 5.59 2.91
CA LEU A 538 -31.63 5.15 1.52
C LEU A 538 -32.96 4.41 1.27
N ARG A 539 -33.35 3.49 2.16
CA ARG A 539 -34.65 2.80 2.08
C ARG A 539 -35.82 3.79 2.13
N GLU A 540 -35.73 4.81 2.97
CA GLU A 540 -36.71 5.89 3.04
C GLU A 540 -36.79 6.66 1.71
N VAL A 541 -35.66 7.10 1.17
CA VAL A 541 -35.58 7.83 -0.12
C VAL A 541 -36.13 6.98 -1.27
N LEU A 542 -35.72 5.72 -1.40
CA LEU A 542 -36.25 4.83 -2.44
C LEU A 542 -37.75 4.57 -2.24
N GLY A 543 -38.22 4.50 -0.99
CA GLY A 543 -39.64 4.39 -0.67
C GLY A 543 -40.43 5.64 -1.07
N ASP A 544 -39.84 6.82 -0.90
CA ASP A 544 -40.40 8.10 -1.37
C ASP A 544 -40.46 8.17 -2.90
N VAL A 545 -39.45 7.64 -3.59
CA VAL A 545 -39.44 7.51 -5.06
C VAL A 545 -40.52 6.53 -5.52
N ARG A 546 -40.59 5.33 -4.94
CA ARG A 546 -41.59 4.29 -5.24
C ARG A 546 -43.02 4.79 -5.04
N SER A 547 -43.25 5.56 -3.98
CA SER A 547 -44.56 6.16 -3.67
C SER A 547 -44.83 7.48 -4.39
N ARG A 548 -43.92 7.95 -5.25
CA ARG A 548 -43.99 9.21 -6.01
C ARG A 548 -44.10 10.48 -5.14
N ARG A 549 -43.66 10.41 -3.88
CA ARG A 549 -43.44 11.61 -3.04
C ARG A 549 -42.22 12.39 -3.52
N VAL A 550 -41.22 11.67 -4.00
CA VAL A 550 -40.06 12.20 -4.72
C VAL A 550 -40.21 11.78 -6.18
N ARG A 551 -40.19 12.73 -7.12
CA ARG A 551 -40.23 12.45 -8.56
C ARG A 551 -38.81 12.27 -9.09
N MET A 552 -38.63 11.38 -10.06
CA MET A 552 -37.39 11.24 -10.81
C MET A 552 -37.65 11.70 -12.25
N VAL A 553 -36.87 12.67 -12.73
CA VAL A 553 -37.09 13.32 -14.04
C VAL A 553 -35.86 13.10 -14.93
N PRO A 554 -35.98 12.36 -16.04
CA PRO A 554 -34.90 12.22 -17.02
C PRO A 554 -34.81 13.47 -17.90
N VAL A 555 -33.60 13.98 -18.13
CA VAL A 555 -33.35 15.16 -18.95
C VAL A 555 -32.10 14.94 -19.80
N ASP A 556 -32.20 15.20 -21.10
CA ASP A 556 -31.05 15.20 -22.00
C ASP A 556 -30.56 16.64 -22.22
N THR A 557 -29.29 16.88 -21.93
CA THR A 557 -28.62 18.17 -22.15
C THR A 557 -27.51 18.01 -23.18
N ARG A 558 -27.19 19.11 -23.90
CA ARG A 558 -26.11 19.10 -24.90
C ARG A 558 -24.71 19.08 -24.25
N GLN A 559 -24.63 19.57 -23.03
CA GLN A 559 -23.43 19.68 -22.21
C GLN A 559 -23.87 19.62 -20.74
N ALA A 560 -22.96 19.26 -19.85
CA ALA A 560 -23.24 19.20 -18.42
C ALA A 560 -23.84 20.53 -17.90
N SER A 561 -24.94 20.44 -17.16
CA SER A 561 -25.58 21.55 -16.44
C SER A 561 -24.68 22.11 -15.33
N PRO A 562 -24.93 23.30 -14.79
CA PRO A 562 -24.16 23.85 -13.67
C PRO A 562 -24.02 22.92 -12.44
N PHE A 563 -25.02 22.07 -12.15
CA PHE A 563 -24.98 21.08 -11.06
C PHE A 563 -24.18 19.85 -11.47
N ALA A 564 -24.41 19.32 -12.68
CA ALA A 564 -23.60 18.22 -13.20
C ALA A 564 -22.13 18.62 -13.35
N GLN A 565 -21.82 19.85 -13.74
CA GLN A 565 -20.46 20.39 -13.76
C GLN A 565 -19.86 20.46 -12.37
N SER A 566 -20.62 20.85 -11.34
CA SER A 566 -20.15 20.85 -9.96
C SER A 566 -19.85 19.44 -9.46
N LEU A 567 -20.75 18.49 -9.74
CA LEU A 567 -20.58 17.06 -9.44
C LEU A 567 -19.37 16.49 -10.18
N LEU A 568 -19.23 16.82 -11.47
CA LEU A 568 -18.10 16.45 -12.30
C LEU A 568 -16.84 17.24 -11.97
N PHE A 569 -16.88 18.38 -11.27
CA PHE A 569 -15.66 19.13 -10.97
C PHE A 569 -14.77 18.38 -9.99
N GLY A 570 -15.38 17.60 -9.07
CA GLY A 570 -14.68 16.58 -8.29
C GLY A 570 -14.04 15.47 -9.15
N TRP A 571 -14.54 15.29 -10.38
CA TRP A 571 -14.15 14.29 -11.37
C TRP A 571 -13.23 14.84 -12.50
N ILE A 572 -13.26 16.13 -12.85
CA ILE A 572 -12.39 16.80 -13.83
C ILE A 572 -11.01 17.05 -13.20
N ALA A 573 -10.99 17.35 -11.90
CA ALA A 573 -9.80 17.16 -11.08
C ALA A 573 -9.44 15.67 -10.90
N ALA A 574 -10.00 14.75 -11.70
CA ALA A 574 -9.55 13.37 -11.80
C ALA A 574 -9.18 12.85 -13.20
N TYR A 575 -9.64 13.50 -14.29
CA TYR A 575 -9.58 12.91 -15.64
C TYR A 575 -9.35 13.88 -16.82
N MET A 576 -8.94 15.13 -16.60
CA MET A 576 -8.83 16.15 -17.68
C MET A 576 -7.64 15.98 -18.66
N TYR A 577 -7.15 14.75 -18.90
CA TYR A 577 -6.20 14.42 -19.98
C TYR A 577 -6.44 13.01 -20.57
N GLU A 578 -7.71 12.60 -20.74
CA GLU A 578 -8.05 11.32 -21.40
C GLU A 578 -8.27 11.42 -22.93
N GLY A 579 -8.25 12.60 -23.52
CA GLY A 579 -8.50 12.79 -24.96
C GLY A 579 -7.25 12.61 -25.83
N ASP A 580 -6.73 11.38 -25.95
CA ASP A 580 -6.11 10.83 -27.18
C ASP A 580 -5.44 9.47 -26.90
N ALA A 581 -6.13 8.34 -27.15
CA ALA A 581 -5.47 7.04 -27.35
C ALA A 581 -6.32 6.04 -28.18
N PRO A 582 -5.73 5.24 -29.10
CA PRO A 582 -6.45 4.42 -30.07
C PRO A 582 -6.88 3.02 -29.56
N LEU A 583 -7.97 2.50 -30.14
CA LEU A 583 -8.63 1.20 -29.92
C LEU A 583 -7.75 -0.08 -29.97
N ALA A 584 -6.45 0.01 -30.27
CA ALA A 584 -5.55 -1.14 -30.45
C ALA A 584 -5.15 -1.82 -29.11
N GLU A 585 -5.17 -1.11 -27.99
CA GLU A 585 -4.69 -1.62 -26.70
C GLU A 585 -5.72 -2.44 -25.91
N ARG A 586 -7.02 -2.32 -26.22
CA ARG A 586 -8.08 -3.12 -25.58
C ARG A 586 -7.94 -4.64 -25.84
N ARG A 587 -7.17 -5.06 -26.85
CA ARG A 587 -6.89 -6.49 -27.13
C ARG A 587 -5.63 -7.03 -26.45
N ALA A 588 -4.70 -6.17 -26.02
CA ALA A 588 -3.45 -6.60 -25.39
C ALA A 588 -3.62 -6.91 -23.89
N ALA A 589 -4.48 -6.15 -23.19
CA ALA A 589 -4.77 -6.36 -21.77
C ALA A 589 -5.56 -7.65 -21.48
N ALA A 590 -6.24 -8.22 -22.49
CA ALA A 590 -6.94 -9.50 -22.38
C ALA A 590 -6.01 -10.73 -22.46
N LEU A 591 -4.74 -10.55 -22.83
CA LEU A 591 -3.74 -11.62 -23.04
C LEU A 591 -2.65 -11.68 -21.97
N ALA A 592 -2.75 -10.85 -20.91
CA ALA A 592 -1.68 -10.66 -19.92
C ALA A 592 -1.85 -11.45 -18.62
N LEU A 593 -2.62 -12.54 -18.61
CA LEU A 593 -2.76 -13.41 -17.45
C LEU A 593 -2.85 -14.85 -17.92
N ASP A 594 -1.70 -15.53 -17.91
CA ASP A 594 -1.70 -16.97 -17.88
C ASP A 594 -0.88 -17.46 -16.68
N ARG A 595 -1.61 -17.92 -15.67
CA ARG A 595 -1.08 -18.51 -14.43
C ARG A 595 -0.64 -19.96 -14.67
N ASP A 596 -1.04 -20.56 -15.79
CA ASP A 596 -0.67 -21.92 -16.17
C ASP A 596 0.72 -21.96 -16.85
N LEU A 597 1.20 -20.84 -17.44
CA LEU A 597 2.54 -20.75 -18.03
C LEU A 597 3.69 -20.86 -16.99
N LEU A 598 3.43 -20.48 -15.74
CA LEU A 598 4.37 -20.67 -14.62
C LEU A 598 4.43 -22.12 -14.12
N ARG A 599 3.44 -22.94 -14.49
CA ARG A 599 3.38 -24.37 -14.16
C ARG A 599 4.12 -25.22 -15.18
N ASP A 600 4.23 -24.75 -16.43
CA ASP A 600 4.92 -25.43 -17.53
C ASP A 600 6.41 -25.07 -17.67
N LEU A 601 6.86 -23.93 -17.13
CA LEU A 601 8.26 -23.47 -17.23
C LEU A 601 9.22 -24.02 -16.17
N LEU A 602 8.70 -24.68 -15.13
CA LEU A 602 9.51 -25.29 -14.07
C LEU A 602 9.01 -26.73 -13.88
N GLY A 603 9.55 -27.65 -14.68
CA GLY A 603 9.23 -29.07 -14.55
C GLY A 603 9.46 -29.55 -13.12
N ALA A 604 8.56 -30.40 -12.63
CA ALA A 604 8.64 -30.98 -11.27
C ALA A 604 9.95 -31.75 -11.01
N GLU A 605 10.71 -32.09 -12.07
CA GLU A 605 11.98 -32.82 -12.00
C GLU A 605 13.19 -31.94 -11.61
N GLU A 606 13.13 -30.61 -11.77
CA GLU A 606 14.26 -29.69 -11.45
C GLU A 606 14.24 -29.15 -9.99
N LEU A 607 13.21 -29.48 -9.21
CA LEU A 607 13.03 -28.97 -7.84
C LEU A 607 13.91 -29.66 -6.79
N ARG A 608 14.26 -30.94 -6.99
CA ARG A 608 15.11 -31.71 -6.06
C ARG A 608 16.50 -31.08 -5.88
N GLU A 609 17.04 -30.46 -6.93
CA GLU A 609 18.40 -29.87 -6.91
C GLU A 609 18.45 -28.48 -6.26
N LEU A 610 17.30 -27.83 -6.08
CA LEU A 610 17.19 -26.46 -5.55
C LEU A 610 16.83 -26.40 -4.05
N ILE A 611 16.45 -27.54 -3.46
CA ILE A 611 16.05 -27.63 -2.05
C ILE A 611 17.26 -28.05 -1.21
N ASP A 612 17.73 -27.11 -0.40
CA ASP A 612 18.79 -27.35 0.57
C ASP A 612 18.32 -28.33 1.69
N PRO A 613 19.06 -29.44 1.96
CA PRO A 613 18.68 -30.42 2.98
C PRO A 613 18.62 -29.86 4.41
N GLU A 614 19.51 -28.93 4.77
CA GLU A 614 19.52 -28.32 6.10
C GLU A 614 18.30 -27.41 6.28
N ALA A 615 17.98 -26.59 5.28
CA ALA A 615 16.79 -25.75 5.27
C ALA A 615 15.49 -26.56 5.39
N LEU A 616 15.44 -27.78 4.82
CA LEU A 616 14.34 -28.71 4.98
C LEU A 616 14.23 -29.21 6.42
N ALA A 617 15.32 -29.74 6.99
CA ALA A 617 15.34 -30.24 8.36
C ALA A 617 14.99 -29.15 9.39
N ASP A 618 15.54 -27.95 9.22
CA ASP A 618 15.25 -26.79 10.07
C ASP A 618 13.80 -26.35 9.97
N LEU A 619 13.19 -26.43 8.78
CA LEU A 619 11.79 -26.10 8.60
C LEU A 619 10.90 -27.15 9.27
N GLU A 620 11.22 -28.44 9.17
CA GLU A 620 10.50 -29.51 9.85
C GLU A 620 10.52 -29.30 11.37
N LEU A 621 11.70 -29.10 11.96
CA LEU A 621 11.83 -28.82 13.40
C LEU A 621 11.03 -27.58 13.82
N HIS A 622 10.97 -26.56 12.96
CA HIS A 622 10.22 -25.35 13.23
C HIS A 622 8.70 -25.56 13.17
N LEU A 623 8.20 -26.25 12.14
CA LEU A 623 6.78 -26.56 11.99
C LEU A 623 6.30 -27.50 13.10
N GLN A 624 7.17 -28.40 13.57
CA GLN A 624 6.87 -29.36 14.63
C GLN A 624 7.08 -28.80 16.05
N HIS A 625 7.43 -27.52 16.22
CA HIS A 625 7.73 -26.89 17.52
C HIS A 625 8.87 -27.56 18.32
N LEU A 626 9.83 -28.17 17.63
CA LEU A 626 10.99 -28.82 18.24
C LEU A 626 12.20 -27.86 18.34
N SER A 627 12.19 -26.76 17.59
CA SER A 627 13.21 -25.71 17.64
C SER A 627 13.21 -24.94 18.97
N ASP A 628 14.39 -24.49 19.40
CA ASP A 628 14.56 -23.69 20.61
C ASP A 628 13.66 -22.44 20.62
N GLY A 629 12.98 -22.21 21.75
CA GLY A 629 12.04 -21.09 21.94
C GLY A 629 10.62 -21.29 21.40
N ARG A 630 10.30 -22.45 20.81
CA ARG A 630 8.91 -22.82 20.41
C ARG A 630 8.24 -23.88 21.28
N ARG A 631 9.00 -24.48 22.20
CA ARG A 631 8.48 -25.48 23.15
C ARG A 631 7.51 -24.82 24.15
N ALA A 632 6.50 -25.57 24.56
CA ALA A 632 5.51 -25.10 25.52
C ALA A 632 6.12 -24.98 26.91
N ARG A 633 5.78 -23.88 27.60
CA ARG A 633 6.28 -23.55 28.95
C ARG A 633 5.19 -23.55 30.01
N ASN A 634 3.93 -23.64 29.59
CA ASN A 634 2.77 -23.66 30.46
C ASN A 634 1.60 -24.39 29.77
N ALA A 635 0.51 -24.64 30.51
CA ALA A 635 -0.68 -25.31 30.00
C ALA A 635 -1.36 -24.57 28.83
N ASP A 636 -1.29 -23.24 28.81
CA ASP A 636 -1.86 -22.46 27.72
C ASP A 636 -1.06 -22.67 26.42
N GLU A 637 0.27 -22.59 26.46
CA GLU A 637 1.13 -22.88 25.30
C GLU A 637 1.01 -24.33 24.83
N LEU A 638 0.82 -25.29 25.75
CA LEU A 638 0.58 -26.69 25.40
C LEU A 638 -0.77 -26.89 24.70
N HIS A 639 -1.82 -26.17 25.11
CA HIS A 639 -3.10 -26.15 24.38
C HIS A 639 -2.97 -25.58 22.98
N ASP A 640 -2.13 -24.54 22.79
CA ASP A 640 -1.85 -23.99 21.46
C ASP A 640 -1.16 -25.02 20.55
N LEU A 641 -0.22 -25.82 21.10
CA LEU A 641 0.39 -26.93 20.36
C LEU A 641 -0.65 -27.94 19.86
N LEU A 642 -1.60 -28.34 20.71
CA LEU A 642 -2.66 -29.28 20.32
C LEU A 642 -3.58 -28.71 19.23
N ARG A 643 -3.82 -27.40 19.24
CA ARG A 643 -4.63 -26.72 18.22
C ARG A 643 -3.90 -26.57 16.89
N GLU A 644 -2.60 -26.28 16.92
CA GLU A 644 -1.77 -26.12 15.73
C GLU A 644 -1.39 -27.47 15.10
N LEU A 645 -0.94 -28.44 15.89
CA LEU A 645 -0.42 -29.74 15.43
C LEU A 645 -1.48 -30.84 15.36
N GLY A 646 -2.52 -30.75 16.19
CA GLY A 646 -3.51 -31.82 16.39
C GLY A 646 -3.17 -32.76 17.54
N ASP A 647 -3.59 -34.01 17.42
CA ASP A 647 -3.36 -35.05 18.43
C ASP A 647 -1.87 -35.30 18.61
N LEU A 648 -1.42 -35.46 19.86
CA LEU A 648 -0.04 -35.77 20.22
C LEU A 648 -0.01 -36.88 21.28
N ALA A 649 0.92 -37.82 21.13
CA ALA A 649 1.24 -38.80 22.16
C ALA A 649 2.01 -38.15 23.32
N ALA A 650 2.02 -38.81 24.49
CA ALA A 650 2.73 -38.28 25.67
C ALA A 650 4.22 -38.00 25.41
N VAL A 651 4.90 -38.88 24.65
CA VAL A 651 6.30 -38.70 24.25
C VAL A 651 6.48 -37.52 23.28
N GLU A 652 5.50 -37.28 22.42
CA GLU A 652 5.52 -36.16 21.47
C GLU A 652 5.33 -34.81 22.19
N LEU A 653 4.51 -34.78 23.25
CA LEU A 653 4.29 -33.62 24.10
C LEU A 653 5.53 -33.30 24.94
N ASP A 654 6.19 -34.32 25.50
CA ASP A 654 7.43 -34.16 26.25
C ASP A 654 8.54 -33.53 25.40
N ALA A 655 8.73 -34.02 24.17
CA ALA A 655 9.69 -33.46 23.22
C ALA A 655 9.42 -31.99 22.82
N ARG A 656 8.17 -31.54 22.96
CA ARG A 656 7.71 -30.18 22.60
C ARG A 656 7.46 -29.29 23.81
N SER A 657 7.90 -29.70 25.00
CA SER A 657 7.75 -28.95 26.26
C SER A 657 9.11 -28.67 26.89
N GLU A 658 9.26 -27.53 27.59
CA GLU A 658 10.50 -27.23 28.34
C GLU A 658 10.57 -27.97 29.68
N HIS A 659 9.41 -28.34 30.23
CA HIS A 659 9.23 -29.04 31.50
C HIS A 659 8.27 -30.22 31.32
N ASP A 660 8.18 -31.10 32.33
CA ASP A 660 7.24 -32.23 32.33
C ASP A 660 5.81 -31.74 32.06
N PRO A 661 5.20 -32.15 30.92
CA PRO A 661 3.88 -31.67 30.53
C PRO A 661 2.73 -32.35 31.29
N THR A 662 3.00 -33.40 32.08
CA THR A 662 1.95 -34.20 32.73
C THR A 662 0.96 -33.37 33.57
N PRO A 663 1.41 -32.45 34.44
CA PRO A 663 0.49 -31.61 35.22
C PRO A 663 -0.37 -30.70 34.34
N TRP A 664 0.19 -30.20 33.23
CA TRP A 664 -0.53 -29.35 32.28
C TRP A 664 -1.58 -30.14 31.50
N ILE A 665 -1.27 -31.37 31.10
CA ILE A 665 -2.22 -32.26 30.42
C ILE A 665 -3.40 -32.56 31.35
N ASP A 666 -3.14 -32.89 32.62
CA ASP A 666 -4.20 -33.19 33.58
C ASP A 666 -5.08 -31.97 33.86
N GLU A 667 -4.47 -30.79 34.04
CA GLU A 667 -5.21 -29.52 34.17
C GLU A 667 -6.11 -29.26 32.95
N LEU A 668 -5.59 -29.40 31.72
CA LEU A 668 -6.35 -29.16 30.50
C LEU A 668 -7.50 -30.16 30.32
N VAL A 669 -7.30 -31.44 30.70
CA VAL A 669 -8.35 -32.45 30.63
C VAL A 669 -9.43 -32.20 31.69
N GLU A 670 -9.05 -31.82 32.90
CA GLU A 670 -9.98 -31.46 33.98
C GLU A 670 -10.85 -30.26 33.60
N GLN A 671 -10.24 -29.23 33.02
CA GLN A 671 -10.91 -28.03 32.49
C GLN A 671 -11.69 -28.29 31.17
N ARG A 672 -11.70 -29.53 30.65
CA ARG A 672 -12.28 -29.91 29.35
C ARG A 672 -11.79 -29.07 28.16
N ARG A 673 -10.52 -28.65 28.23
CA ARG A 673 -9.80 -27.99 27.13
C ARG A 673 -9.06 -29.00 26.27
N ALA A 674 -8.64 -30.13 26.84
CA ALA A 674 -8.08 -31.25 26.10
C ALA A 674 -8.88 -32.54 26.36
N ILE A 675 -8.77 -33.49 25.44
CA ILE A 675 -9.40 -34.80 25.52
C ILE A 675 -8.38 -35.91 25.27
N ARG A 676 -8.59 -37.05 25.91
CA ARG A 676 -7.86 -38.29 25.62
C ARG A 676 -8.62 -39.05 24.53
N VAL A 677 -7.95 -39.30 23.41
CA VAL A 677 -8.51 -39.99 22.23
C VAL A 677 -7.62 -41.18 21.84
N SER A 678 -8.22 -42.20 21.24
CA SER A 678 -7.46 -43.29 20.62
C SER A 678 -7.36 -43.04 19.11
N VAL A 679 -6.14 -42.96 18.60
CA VAL A 679 -5.85 -42.74 17.18
C VAL A 679 -4.85 -43.80 16.74
N ALA A 680 -5.17 -44.55 15.68
CA ALA A 680 -4.36 -45.67 15.19
C ALA A 680 -4.00 -46.73 16.26
N GLY A 681 -4.81 -46.86 17.33
CA GLY A 681 -4.56 -47.79 18.44
C GLY A 681 -3.75 -47.20 19.60
N ASP A 682 -3.20 -45.99 19.46
CA ASP A 682 -2.42 -45.32 20.50
C ASP A 682 -3.29 -44.35 21.31
N ALA A 683 -3.00 -44.20 22.60
CA ALA A 683 -3.59 -43.16 23.44
C ALA A 683 -2.89 -41.81 23.19
N ARG A 684 -3.65 -40.81 22.75
CA ARG A 684 -3.16 -39.47 22.42
C ARG A 684 -4.01 -38.40 23.07
N ILE A 685 -3.45 -37.20 23.19
CA ILE A 685 -4.14 -36.01 23.68
C ILE A 685 -4.47 -35.13 22.48
N ALA A 686 -5.71 -34.65 22.38
CA ALA A 686 -6.15 -33.69 21.38
C ALA A 686 -6.85 -32.51 22.05
N ALA A 687 -6.94 -31.38 21.36
CA ALA A 687 -7.76 -30.25 21.80
C ALA A 687 -9.24 -30.67 21.84
N ALA A 688 -9.97 -30.25 22.88
CA ALA A 688 -11.39 -30.60 23.03
C ALA A 688 -12.24 -30.04 21.88
N GLU A 689 -11.81 -28.93 21.28
CA GLU A 689 -12.43 -28.32 20.10
C GLU A 689 -12.42 -29.23 18.87
N ASP A 690 -11.49 -30.18 18.79
CA ASP A 690 -11.38 -31.14 17.68
C ASP A 690 -12.20 -32.43 17.91
N ALA A 691 -12.96 -32.53 19.01
CA ALA A 691 -13.67 -33.75 19.39
C ALA A 691 -14.57 -34.31 18.27
N ALA A 692 -15.44 -33.49 17.68
CA ALA A 692 -16.27 -33.90 16.56
C ALA A 692 -15.44 -34.36 15.35
N ARG A 693 -14.31 -33.69 15.08
CA ARG A 693 -13.42 -34.02 13.96
C ARG A 693 -12.81 -35.41 14.10
N TYR A 694 -12.29 -35.75 15.28
CA TYR A 694 -11.74 -37.08 15.55
C TYR A 694 -12.82 -38.18 15.56
N ARG A 695 -14.00 -37.90 16.12
CA ARG A 695 -15.14 -38.82 16.10
C ARG A 695 -15.57 -39.12 14.66
N ASP A 696 -15.81 -38.08 13.85
CA ASP A 696 -16.43 -38.20 12.55
C ASP A 696 -15.43 -38.69 11.47
N ALA A 697 -14.14 -38.34 11.60
CA ALA A 697 -13.10 -38.82 10.66
C ALA A 697 -12.64 -40.25 10.97
N LEU A 698 -12.38 -40.55 12.25
CA LEU A 698 -11.64 -41.74 12.69
C LEU A 698 -12.48 -42.71 13.54
N GLY A 699 -13.70 -42.35 13.93
CA GLY A 699 -14.51 -43.15 14.83
C GLY A 699 -14.02 -43.12 16.29
N ALA A 700 -13.23 -42.10 16.67
CA ALA A 700 -12.68 -42.01 18.02
C ALA A 700 -13.77 -41.84 19.08
N ALA A 701 -13.63 -42.56 20.20
CA ALA A 701 -14.52 -42.39 21.35
C ALA A 701 -14.24 -41.06 22.05
N ILE A 702 -15.27 -40.23 22.23
CA ILE A 702 -15.19 -38.90 22.83
C ILE A 702 -15.74 -38.93 24.27
N PRO A 703 -15.07 -38.29 25.25
CA PRO A 703 -15.57 -38.21 26.62
C PRO A 703 -16.96 -37.56 26.74
N ALA A 704 -17.79 -38.06 27.66
CA ALA A 704 -19.11 -37.50 27.93
C ALA A 704 -19.01 -36.14 28.64
N GLY A 705 -19.96 -35.24 28.37
CA GLY A 705 -20.06 -33.92 29.00
C GLY A 705 -19.34 -32.80 28.26
N LEU A 706 -18.70 -33.05 27.12
CA LEU A 706 -18.23 -31.95 26.29
C LEU A 706 -19.41 -31.06 25.86
N PRO A 707 -19.24 -29.72 25.84
CA PRO A 707 -20.23 -28.80 25.32
C PRO A 707 -20.66 -29.18 23.91
N ALA A 708 -21.96 -29.00 23.58
CA ALA A 708 -22.52 -29.33 22.27
C ALA A 708 -21.70 -28.72 21.11
N ALA A 709 -21.23 -27.48 21.33
CA ALA A 709 -20.35 -26.73 20.43
C ALA A 709 -19.08 -27.47 19.97
N PHE A 710 -18.57 -28.44 20.73
CA PHE A 710 -17.40 -29.26 20.40
C PHE A 710 -17.76 -30.61 19.79
N THR A 711 -19.03 -31.01 19.87
CA THR A 711 -19.54 -32.30 19.39
C THR A 711 -20.41 -32.19 18.16
N ASP A 712 -20.78 -30.97 17.73
CA ASP A 712 -21.54 -30.74 16.50
C ASP A 712 -20.77 -31.26 15.27
N PRO A 713 -21.45 -31.93 14.30
CA PRO A 713 -20.79 -32.48 13.11
C PRO A 713 -20.03 -31.41 12.31
N GLN A 714 -18.83 -31.76 11.84
CA GLN A 714 -18.03 -30.88 10.98
C GLN A 714 -18.02 -31.36 9.51
N PRO A 715 -18.02 -30.44 8.53
CA PRO A 715 -17.87 -30.80 7.13
C PRO A 715 -16.47 -31.36 6.86
N ASP A 716 -16.40 -32.43 6.06
CA ASP A 716 -15.17 -33.09 5.58
C ASP A 716 -14.07 -33.30 6.66
N PRO A 717 -14.36 -34.01 7.76
CA PRO A 717 -13.48 -34.05 8.94
C PRO A 717 -12.12 -34.69 8.64
N LEU A 718 -12.08 -35.74 7.80
CA LEU A 718 -10.81 -36.36 7.37
C LEU A 718 -9.98 -35.41 6.50
N ARG A 719 -10.63 -34.64 5.61
CA ARG A 719 -9.95 -33.61 4.80
C ARG A 719 -9.29 -32.57 5.69
N SER A 720 -9.97 -32.15 6.76
CA SER A 720 -9.40 -31.21 7.73
C SER A 720 -8.17 -31.77 8.43
N LEU A 721 -8.20 -33.03 8.89
CA LEU A 721 -7.05 -33.67 9.54
C LEU A 721 -5.84 -33.82 8.60
N VAL A 722 -6.07 -34.31 7.38
CA VAL A 722 -4.99 -34.47 6.37
C VAL A 722 -4.42 -33.11 5.97
N ARG A 723 -5.26 -32.08 5.86
CA ARG A 723 -4.81 -30.72 5.58
C ARG A 723 -3.98 -30.13 6.72
N ARG A 724 -4.40 -30.34 7.98
CA ARG A 724 -3.60 -29.93 9.14
C ARG A 724 -2.24 -30.62 9.13
N PHE A 725 -2.21 -31.93 8.86
CA PHE A 725 -0.98 -32.70 8.70
C PHE A 725 -0.07 -32.08 7.62
N ALA A 726 -0.61 -31.76 6.45
CA ALA A 726 0.17 -31.16 5.36
C ALA A 726 0.80 -29.80 5.71
N ARG A 727 0.14 -29.00 6.56
CA ARG A 727 0.64 -27.66 6.98
C ARG A 727 1.71 -27.71 8.05
N THR A 728 1.78 -28.82 8.80
CA THR A 728 2.69 -28.98 9.93
C THR A 728 3.90 -29.85 9.58
N HIS A 729 3.93 -30.46 8.39
CA HIS A 729 5.04 -31.27 7.92
C HIS A 729 5.62 -30.67 6.64
N THR A 730 6.92 -30.86 6.45
CA THR A 730 7.61 -30.73 5.15
C THR A 730 7.10 -31.83 4.18
N PRO A 731 7.60 -31.93 2.93
CA PRO A 731 7.06 -32.91 1.98
C PRO A 731 6.93 -34.31 2.60
N PHE A 732 5.79 -34.98 2.38
CA PHE A 732 5.44 -36.25 3.03
C PHE A 732 4.75 -37.20 2.03
N THR A 733 4.73 -38.50 2.32
CA THR A 733 4.07 -39.49 1.46
C THR A 733 2.61 -39.71 1.88
N THR A 734 1.78 -40.20 0.97
CA THR A 734 0.41 -40.66 1.29
C THR A 734 0.42 -41.65 2.47
N ARG A 735 1.44 -42.51 2.53
CA ARG A 735 1.59 -43.54 3.56
C ARG A 735 1.87 -42.94 4.93
N ASP A 736 2.62 -41.84 5.02
CA ASP A 736 2.92 -41.16 6.28
C ASP A 736 1.63 -40.66 6.94
N ALA A 737 0.79 -39.94 6.19
CA ALA A 737 -0.49 -39.44 6.68
C ALA A 737 -1.49 -40.58 7.00
N ALA A 738 -1.54 -41.62 6.17
CA ALA A 738 -2.36 -42.80 6.40
C ALA A 738 -1.98 -43.52 7.71
N THR A 739 -0.68 -43.69 7.94
CA THR A 739 -0.14 -44.31 9.15
C THR A 739 -0.41 -43.45 10.38
N ARG A 740 -0.25 -42.12 10.30
CA ARG A 740 -0.51 -41.20 11.42
C ARG A 740 -1.91 -41.33 11.97
N PHE A 741 -2.91 -41.42 11.09
CA PHE A 741 -4.33 -41.44 11.46
C PHE A 741 -4.94 -42.84 11.54
N GLY A 742 -4.23 -43.89 11.11
CA GLY A 742 -4.76 -45.25 11.06
C GLY A 742 -5.88 -45.43 10.03
N VAL A 743 -5.81 -44.68 8.92
CA VAL A 743 -6.81 -44.68 7.85
C VAL A 743 -6.21 -45.34 6.60
N ASP A 744 -7.04 -46.00 5.80
CA ASP A 744 -6.60 -46.60 4.54
C ASP A 744 -5.96 -45.56 3.59
N ALA A 745 -4.82 -45.93 3.00
CA ALA A 745 -4.03 -45.04 2.15
C ALA A 745 -4.79 -44.57 0.91
N THR A 746 -5.71 -45.36 0.35
CA THR A 746 -6.53 -44.93 -0.80
C THR A 746 -7.49 -43.81 -0.43
N ARG A 747 -8.08 -43.85 0.77
CA ARG A 747 -8.96 -42.79 1.27
C ARG A 747 -8.19 -41.49 1.50
N VAL A 748 -6.98 -41.57 2.06
CA VAL A 748 -6.09 -40.41 2.23
C VAL A 748 -5.62 -39.86 0.89
N HIS A 749 -5.29 -40.73 -0.07
CA HIS A 749 -4.91 -40.32 -1.42
C HIS A 749 -6.01 -39.52 -2.12
N GLY A 750 -7.27 -40.00 -2.08
CA GLY A 750 -8.41 -39.27 -2.65
C GLY A 750 -8.63 -37.90 -2.01
N VAL A 751 -8.37 -37.77 -0.70
CA VAL A 751 -8.39 -36.47 0.01
C VAL A 751 -7.27 -35.55 -0.47
N LEU A 752 -6.04 -36.07 -0.64
CA LEU A 752 -4.90 -35.31 -1.13
C LEU A 752 -5.09 -34.83 -2.58
N GLN A 753 -5.62 -35.67 -3.46
CA GLN A 753 -6.01 -35.28 -4.82
C GLN A 753 -7.05 -34.16 -4.83
N SER A 754 -8.03 -34.22 -3.93
CA SER A 754 -9.02 -33.15 -3.82
C SER A 754 -8.42 -31.86 -3.24
N LEU A 755 -7.43 -31.94 -2.36
CA LEU A 755 -6.70 -30.78 -1.86
C LEU A 755 -5.77 -30.18 -2.93
N GLU A 756 -5.23 -31.00 -3.83
CA GLU A 756 -4.44 -30.55 -4.99
C GLU A 756 -5.30 -29.84 -6.02
N ALA A 757 -6.50 -30.36 -6.32
CA ALA A 757 -7.47 -29.71 -7.20
C ALA A 757 -7.86 -28.30 -6.69
N ASP A 758 -7.91 -28.12 -5.36
CA ASP A 758 -8.14 -26.83 -4.70
C ASP A 758 -6.88 -25.95 -4.59
N GLY A 759 -5.73 -26.43 -5.09
CA GLY A 759 -4.45 -25.73 -5.03
C GLY A 759 -3.88 -25.56 -3.62
N ARG A 760 -4.18 -26.49 -2.69
CA ARG A 760 -3.69 -26.44 -1.30
C ARG A 760 -2.41 -27.24 -1.09
N VAL A 761 -2.31 -28.38 -1.74
CA VAL A 761 -1.11 -29.21 -1.76
C VAL A 761 -0.64 -29.36 -3.21
N VAL A 762 0.62 -29.73 -3.38
CA VAL A 762 1.21 -30.05 -4.69
C VAL A 762 1.80 -31.45 -4.60
N GLU A 763 1.57 -32.26 -5.62
CA GLU A 763 2.28 -33.53 -5.79
C GLU A 763 3.61 -33.28 -6.54
N GLY A 764 4.69 -33.90 -6.07
CA GLY A 764 5.98 -33.76 -6.72
C GLY A 764 7.09 -34.53 -6.03
N GLU A 765 8.30 -34.34 -6.53
CA GLU A 765 9.51 -34.94 -5.99
C GLU A 765 10.31 -33.87 -5.24
N PHE A 766 10.19 -33.79 -3.92
CA PHE A 766 10.67 -32.62 -3.17
C PHE A 766 11.87 -32.90 -2.27
N ARG A 767 11.92 -34.06 -1.59
CA ARG A 767 13.06 -34.40 -0.72
C ARG A 767 14.31 -34.76 -1.53
N PRO A 768 15.49 -34.19 -1.21
CA PRO A 768 16.77 -34.60 -1.79
C PRO A 768 17.02 -36.10 -1.55
N GLY A 769 17.18 -36.88 -2.62
CA GLY A 769 17.40 -38.33 -2.54
C GLY A 769 16.15 -39.19 -2.30
N GLY A 770 14.94 -38.62 -2.35
CA GLY A 770 13.69 -39.38 -2.31
C GLY A 770 13.47 -40.22 -3.58
N MET A 771 12.68 -41.30 -3.50
CA MET A 771 12.35 -42.17 -4.65
C MET A 771 10.85 -42.24 -4.96
N GLU A 772 9.99 -41.64 -4.12
CA GLU A 772 8.54 -41.65 -4.30
C GLU A 772 8.02 -40.24 -4.57
N ARG A 773 6.82 -40.15 -5.16
CA ARG A 773 6.07 -38.90 -5.24
C ARG A 773 5.54 -38.53 -3.85
N GLU A 774 5.73 -37.28 -3.50
CA GLU A 774 5.42 -36.69 -2.21
C GLU A 774 4.40 -35.58 -2.38
N TRP A 775 3.75 -35.24 -1.27
CA TRP A 775 2.82 -34.14 -1.15
C TRP A 775 3.45 -33.06 -0.30
N CYS A 776 3.28 -31.80 -0.68
CA CYS A 776 3.70 -30.66 0.14
C CYS A 776 2.62 -29.57 0.11
N ASP A 777 2.33 -28.97 1.26
CA ASP A 777 1.49 -27.78 1.32
C ASP A 777 2.16 -26.61 0.56
N VAL A 778 1.38 -25.85 -0.19
CA VAL A 778 1.88 -24.77 -1.06
C VAL A 778 2.65 -23.70 -0.27
N ASP A 779 2.20 -23.35 0.93
CA ASP A 779 2.87 -22.35 1.77
C ASP A 779 4.12 -22.91 2.44
N VAL A 780 4.10 -24.19 2.82
CA VAL A 780 5.30 -24.89 3.31
C VAL A 780 6.36 -24.96 2.21
N LEU A 781 6.00 -25.35 0.99
CA LEU A 781 6.91 -25.38 -0.16
C LEU A 781 7.47 -23.99 -0.46
N ARG A 782 6.66 -22.94 -0.38
CA ARG A 782 7.10 -21.54 -0.55
C ARG A 782 8.10 -21.11 0.53
N ARG A 783 7.86 -21.47 1.80
CA ARG A 783 8.78 -21.22 2.92
C ARG A 783 10.10 -21.96 2.72
N LEU A 784 10.03 -23.22 2.32
CA LEU A 784 11.19 -24.07 2.03
C LEU A 784 12.05 -23.45 0.92
N ARG A 785 11.46 -23.13 -0.24
CA ARG A 785 12.16 -22.46 -1.36
C ARG A 785 12.83 -21.15 -0.94
N ARG A 786 12.15 -20.32 -0.15
CA ARG A 786 12.71 -19.04 0.33
C ARG A 786 13.93 -19.27 1.23
N ARG A 787 13.88 -20.27 2.12
CA ARG A 787 15.01 -20.61 3.00
C ARG A 787 16.18 -21.19 2.21
N SER A 788 15.94 -22.12 1.28
CA SER A 788 16.98 -22.69 0.42
C SER A 788 17.64 -21.62 -0.47
N LEU A 789 16.86 -20.70 -1.06
CA LEU A 789 17.40 -19.55 -1.80
C LEU A 789 18.21 -18.59 -0.92
N ALA A 790 17.80 -18.39 0.34
CA ALA A 790 18.54 -17.55 1.28
C ALA A 790 19.88 -18.21 1.67
N ALA A 791 19.92 -19.53 1.81
CA ALA A 791 21.15 -20.29 2.03
C ALA A 791 22.11 -20.13 0.83
N LEU A 792 21.63 -20.35 -0.40
CA LEU A 792 22.42 -20.15 -1.62
C LEU A 792 22.91 -18.70 -1.78
N ARG A 793 22.12 -17.70 -1.39
CA ARG A 793 22.55 -16.29 -1.41
C ARG A 793 23.61 -15.95 -0.36
N ARG A 794 23.60 -16.61 0.80
CA ARG A 794 24.64 -16.45 1.82
C ARG A 794 26.00 -16.94 1.34
N GLU A 795 26.03 -17.92 0.44
CA GLU A 795 27.27 -18.37 -0.19
C GLU A 795 27.90 -17.30 -1.12
N VAL A 796 27.11 -16.30 -1.56
CA VAL A 796 27.52 -15.23 -2.49
C VAL A 796 27.36 -13.84 -1.85
N GLU A 797 27.34 -13.74 -0.53
CA GLU A 797 27.08 -12.48 0.17
C GLU A 797 28.25 -11.49 -0.02
N PRO A 798 27.98 -10.21 -0.39
CA PRO A 798 29.01 -9.21 -0.55
C PRO A 798 29.75 -8.97 0.78
N VAL A 799 31.07 -9.06 0.73
CA VAL A 799 31.94 -8.80 1.88
C VAL A 799 32.10 -7.31 2.13
N ASP A 800 32.46 -6.94 3.35
CA ASP A 800 32.73 -5.54 3.68
C ASP A 800 33.95 -4.98 2.92
N GLN A 801 34.03 -3.65 2.88
CA GLN A 801 35.12 -2.94 2.19
C GLN A 801 36.51 -3.32 2.74
N THR A 802 36.60 -3.69 4.02
CA THR A 802 37.87 -4.07 4.67
C THR A 802 38.37 -5.41 4.14
N THR A 803 37.46 -6.35 3.95
CA THR A 803 37.72 -7.68 3.42
C THR A 803 38.13 -7.60 1.96
N LEU A 804 37.39 -6.81 1.16
CA LEU A 804 37.77 -6.53 -0.23
C LEU A 804 39.14 -5.85 -0.32
N ALA A 805 39.42 -4.86 0.53
CA ALA A 805 40.70 -4.16 0.56
C ALA A 805 41.89 -5.08 0.94
N ARG A 806 41.66 -6.11 1.77
CA ARG A 806 42.69 -7.14 2.08
C ARG A 806 42.86 -8.14 0.95
N PHE A 807 41.77 -8.53 0.29
CA PHE A 807 41.78 -9.50 -0.80
C PHE A 807 42.48 -8.97 -2.05
N LEU A 808 42.17 -7.73 -2.48
CA LEU A 808 42.64 -7.19 -3.76
C LEU A 808 44.17 -7.20 -3.93
N PRO A 809 45.00 -6.74 -2.97
CA PRO A 809 46.46 -6.81 -3.10
C PRO A 809 46.96 -8.25 -3.21
N ALA A 810 46.41 -9.17 -2.41
CA ALA A 810 46.79 -10.58 -2.43
C ALA A 810 46.41 -11.26 -3.76
N TRP A 811 45.21 -10.98 -4.26
CA TRP A 811 44.72 -11.46 -5.56
C TRP A 811 45.61 -10.99 -6.70
N HIS A 812 45.99 -9.70 -6.71
CA HIS A 812 46.93 -9.13 -7.67
C HIS A 812 48.40 -9.52 -7.43
N GLY A 813 48.70 -10.37 -6.44
CA GLY A 813 50.06 -10.83 -6.14
C GLY A 813 50.99 -9.77 -5.56
N ILE A 814 50.48 -8.63 -5.11
CA ILE A 814 51.27 -7.53 -4.54
C ILE A 814 51.85 -7.96 -3.20
N GLY A 815 53.18 -7.93 -3.08
CA GLY A 815 53.89 -8.36 -1.88
C GLY A 815 54.11 -9.88 -1.76
N ALA A 816 53.70 -10.67 -2.75
CA ALA A 816 53.87 -12.13 -2.74
C ALA A 816 55.27 -12.63 -3.16
N GLY A 817 56.18 -11.74 -3.56
CA GLY A 817 57.56 -12.09 -3.93
C GLY A 817 57.71 -12.94 -5.20
N ARG A 818 56.74 -12.86 -6.13
CA ARG A 818 56.78 -13.60 -7.40
C ARG A 818 57.92 -13.07 -8.28
N HIS A 819 58.61 -13.92 -9.03
CA HIS A 819 59.76 -13.56 -9.85
C HIS A 819 59.76 -14.33 -11.19
N GLY A 820 60.48 -13.80 -12.18
CA GLY A 820 60.64 -14.44 -13.49
C GLY A 820 59.55 -14.09 -14.51
N VAL A 821 59.68 -14.67 -15.72
CA VAL A 821 58.80 -14.37 -16.88
C VAL A 821 57.39 -14.94 -16.68
N ASP A 822 57.23 -16.10 -16.04
CA ASP A 822 55.90 -16.67 -15.76
C ASP A 822 55.06 -15.74 -14.86
N ALA A 823 55.71 -15.10 -13.87
CA ALA A 823 55.05 -14.11 -13.02
C ALA A 823 54.65 -12.85 -13.81
N LEU A 824 55.39 -12.49 -14.85
CA LEU A 824 55.04 -11.40 -15.77
C LEU A 824 53.83 -11.78 -16.63
N VAL A 825 53.79 -13.00 -17.17
CA VAL A 825 52.65 -13.52 -17.92
C VAL A 825 51.39 -13.54 -17.06
N ASP A 826 51.46 -14.03 -15.82
CA ASP A 826 50.33 -13.99 -14.87
C ASP A 826 49.87 -12.57 -14.57
N ALA A 827 50.80 -11.64 -14.32
CA ALA A 827 50.49 -10.26 -14.04
C ALA A 827 49.82 -9.57 -15.23
N VAL A 828 50.33 -9.79 -16.45
CA VAL A 828 49.70 -9.31 -17.69
C VAL A 828 48.34 -9.97 -17.89
N GLY A 829 48.19 -11.26 -17.58
CA GLY A 829 46.92 -11.96 -17.65
C GLY A 829 45.83 -11.38 -16.74
N MET A 830 46.20 -10.81 -15.60
CA MET A 830 45.27 -10.09 -14.71
C MET A 830 45.03 -8.64 -15.14
N LEU A 831 45.99 -8.00 -15.80
CA LEU A 831 45.95 -6.57 -16.15
C LEU A 831 45.46 -6.29 -17.57
N GLN A 832 45.46 -7.29 -18.45
CA GLN A 832 45.07 -7.14 -19.85
C GLN A 832 43.69 -6.48 -19.99
N GLY A 833 43.54 -5.60 -20.99
CA GLY A 833 42.31 -4.82 -21.20
C GLY A 833 42.15 -3.60 -20.27
N THR A 834 43.00 -3.43 -19.24
CA THR A 834 42.91 -2.27 -18.34
C THR A 834 43.76 -1.10 -18.88
N PRO A 835 43.20 0.13 -19.01
CA PRO A 835 43.97 1.31 -19.36
C PRO A 835 44.90 1.73 -18.21
N ILE A 836 46.22 1.62 -18.42
CA ILE A 836 47.25 1.92 -17.42
C ILE A 836 48.08 3.10 -17.92
N PRO A 837 48.37 4.13 -17.11
CA PRO A 837 49.32 5.18 -17.49
C PRO A 837 50.66 4.56 -17.88
N ALA A 838 51.16 4.86 -19.08
CA ALA A 838 52.38 4.28 -19.63
C ALA A 838 53.59 4.58 -18.73
N SER A 839 53.63 5.78 -18.14
CA SER A 839 54.61 6.15 -17.12
C SER A 839 54.57 5.25 -15.89
N SER A 840 53.42 4.70 -15.48
CA SER A 840 53.32 3.89 -14.25
C SER A 840 53.61 2.41 -14.47
N LEU A 841 53.57 1.92 -15.72
CA LEU A 841 53.67 0.50 -16.03
C LEU A 841 54.98 -0.12 -15.53
N ASP A 842 56.11 0.48 -15.93
CA ASP A 842 57.46 0.01 -15.59
C ASP A 842 57.97 0.51 -14.22
N SER A 843 57.39 1.56 -13.65
CA SER A 843 57.83 2.10 -12.35
C SER A 843 57.10 1.51 -11.16
N ASP A 844 55.78 1.29 -11.28
CA ASP A 844 54.92 1.03 -10.14
C ASP A 844 54.10 -0.26 -10.33
N VAL A 845 53.50 -0.46 -11.50
CA VAL A 845 52.51 -1.52 -11.71
C VAL A 845 53.14 -2.91 -11.78
N LEU A 846 54.12 -3.12 -12.66
CA LEU A 846 54.81 -4.40 -12.80
C LEU A 846 55.82 -4.65 -11.67
N PRO A 847 56.65 -3.68 -11.22
CA PRO A 847 57.56 -3.89 -10.09
C PRO A 847 56.85 -4.23 -8.77
N ALA A 848 55.65 -3.72 -8.51
CA ALA A 848 54.90 -4.07 -7.29
C ALA A 848 54.40 -5.53 -7.28
N ARG A 849 54.27 -6.17 -8.46
CA ARG A 849 53.78 -7.54 -8.62
C ARG A 849 54.91 -8.55 -8.82
N ILE A 850 56.04 -8.10 -9.37
CA ILE A 850 57.14 -8.96 -9.81
C ILE A 850 58.45 -8.45 -9.19
N GLN A 851 58.99 -9.23 -8.27
CA GLN A 851 60.27 -8.96 -7.63
C GLN A 851 61.41 -9.08 -8.65
N GLY A 852 62.20 -8.01 -8.77
CA GLY A 852 63.31 -7.96 -9.71
C GLY A 852 62.91 -7.74 -11.17
N TYR A 853 61.70 -7.22 -11.43
CA TYR A 853 61.25 -6.82 -12.76
C TYR A 853 62.28 -5.93 -13.47
N ARG A 854 62.54 -6.25 -14.74
CA ARG A 854 63.35 -5.43 -15.66
C ARG A 854 62.52 -5.19 -16.91
N SER A 855 62.61 -3.99 -17.48
CA SER A 855 61.85 -3.62 -18.68
C SER A 855 62.12 -4.54 -19.88
N THR A 856 63.31 -5.15 -19.91
CA THR A 856 63.71 -6.14 -20.93
C THR A 856 62.84 -7.39 -20.92
N MET A 857 62.25 -7.77 -19.77
CA MET A 857 61.36 -8.93 -19.70
C MET A 857 60.08 -8.71 -20.49
N LEU A 858 59.52 -7.49 -20.44
CA LEU A 858 58.36 -7.11 -21.24
C LEU A 858 58.73 -6.96 -22.72
N ASP A 859 59.94 -6.47 -23.02
CA ASP A 859 60.45 -6.37 -24.39
C ASP A 859 60.66 -7.75 -25.02
N GLU A 860 61.15 -8.74 -24.27
CA GLU A 860 61.29 -10.12 -24.73
C GLU A 860 59.94 -10.72 -25.13
N LEU A 861 58.88 -10.48 -24.33
CA LEU A 861 57.52 -10.95 -24.65
C LEU A 861 56.89 -10.22 -25.85
N ALA A 862 57.14 -8.92 -25.98
CA ALA A 862 56.67 -8.14 -27.12
C ALA A 862 57.39 -8.55 -28.42
N ALA A 863 58.71 -8.73 -28.37
CA ALA A 863 59.53 -9.17 -29.50
C ALA A 863 59.24 -10.62 -29.92
N ALA A 864 58.88 -11.50 -28.97
CA ALA A 864 58.37 -12.84 -29.26
C ALA A 864 56.96 -12.82 -29.88
N GLY A 865 56.28 -11.67 -29.87
CA GLY A 865 54.93 -11.50 -30.39
C GLY A 865 53.84 -12.00 -29.44
N GLU A 866 54.16 -12.35 -28.19
CA GLU A 866 53.21 -12.87 -27.21
C GLU A 866 52.28 -11.76 -26.68
N ILE A 867 52.82 -10.55 -26.49
CA ILE A 867 52.10 -9.39 -25.98
C ILE A 867 52.04 -8.29 -27.04
N VAL A 868 50.90 -7.62 -27.11
CA VAL A 868 50.69 -6.38 -27.85
C VAL A 868 50.20 -5.28 -26.91
N TRP A 869 50.41 -4.03 -27.29
CA TRP A 869 49.86 -2.88 -26.60
C TRP A 869 49.18 -1.94 -27.57
N SER A 870 48.22 -1.15 -27.08
CA SER A 870 47.62 -0.05 -27.82
C SER A 870 47.43 1.16 -26.91
N GLY A 871 47.46 2.37 -27.46
CA GLY A 871 47.10 3.57 -26.71
C GLY A 871 45.60 3.60 -26.40
N ALA A 872 45.27 4.24 -25.28
CA ALA A 872 43.91 4.34 -24.74
C ALA A 872 43.67 5.77 -24.21
N GLY A 873 44.07 6.76 -24.99
CA GLY A 873 43.97 8.18 -24.68
C GLY A 873 45.24 8.79 -24.10
N ALA A 874 45.51 10.05 -24.45
CA ALA A 874 46.65 10.82 -23.97
C ALA A 874 46.44 11.35 -22.54
N ILE A 875 47.56 11.55 -21.81
CA ILE A 875 47.63 12.22 -20.51
C ILE A 875 48.64 13.37 -20.64
N GLY A 876 48.15 14.57 -20.94
CA GLY A 876 49.03 15.72 -21.18
C GLY A 876 49.81 15.57 -22.50
N SER A 877 50.98 16.22 -22.58
CA SER A 877 51.80 16.27 -23.80
C SER A 877 52.77 15.10 -23.98
N ASP A 878 53.17 14.45 -22.88
CA ASP A 878 54.32 13.54 -22.87
C ASP A 878 54.01 12.16 -22.26
N ASP A 879 52.74 11.85 -21.95
CA ASP A 879 52.28 10.56 -21.40
C ASP A 879 50.91 10.18 -21.97
N GLY A 880 50.50 8.94 -21.76
CA GLY A 880 49.22 8.40 -22.22
C GLY A 880 48.87 7.10 -21.52
N ARG A 881 47.62 6.66 -21.63
CA ARG A 881 47.23 5.33 -21.17
C ARG A 881 47.53 4.33 -22.26
N ILE A 882 47.98 3.16 -21.84
CA ILE A 882 48.16 2.00 -22.70
C ILE A 882 47.38 0.82 -22.14
N VAL A 883 46.93 -0.05 -23.04
CA VAL A 883 46.31 -1.32 -22.71
C VAL A 883 47.21 -2.43 -23.21
N LEU A 884 47.53 -3.39 -22.34
CA LEU A 884 48.23 -4.61 -22.70
C LEU A 884 47.22 -5.70 -23.05
N ALA A 885 47.57 -6.58 -23.98
CA ALA A 885 46.83 -7.81 -24.23
C ALA A 885 47.77 -8.90 -24.75
N PHE A 886 47.44 -10.16 -24.46
CA PHE A 886 48.02 -11.26 -25.22
C PHE A 886 47.53 -11.20 -26.66
N ARG A 887 48.38 -11.57 -27.60
CA ARG A 887 48.10 -11.42 -29.04
C ARG A 887 46.84 -12.17 -29.48
N ASP A 888 46.58 -13.34 -28.92
CA ASP A 888 45.39 -14.16 -29.19
C ASP A 888 44.07 -13.50 -28.69
N ARG A 889 44.16 -12.60 -27.71
CA ARG A 889 43.01 -11.87 -27.12
C ARG A 889 42.93 -10.40 -27.52
N ALA A 890 43.88 -9.92 -28.33
CA ALA A 890 44.00 -8.52 -28.68
C ALA A 890 42.72 -7.95 -29.32
N SER A 891 42.06 -8.72 -30.19
CA SER A 891 40.80 -8.31 -30.83
C SER A 891 39.62 -8.11 -29.88
N LEU A 892 39.66 -8.71 -28.69
CA LEU A 892 38.63 -8.60 -27.66
C LEU A 892 38.93 -7.51 -26.63
N LEU A 893 40.21 -7.28 -26.33
CA LEU A 893 40.64 -6.51 -25.17
C LEU A 893 41.28 -5.16 -25.50
N LEU A 894 41.84 -4.98 -26.70
CA LEU A 894 42.38 -3.70 -27.08
C LEU A 894 41.23 -2.70 -27.35
N PRO A 895 41.41 -1.43 -26.95
CA PRO A 895 40.39 -0.41 -27.17
C PRO A 895 40.14 -0.21 -28.67
N GLY A 896 38.89 0.11 -29.02
CA GLY A 896 38.57 0.63 -30.35
C GLY A 896 39.12 2.06 -30.53
N ILE A 897 39.12 2.53 -31.76
CA ILE A 897 39.58 3.88 -32.11
C ILE A 897 38.68 4.92 -31.43
N THR A 898 39.28 5.84 -30.68
CA THR A 898 38.58 6.94 -29.99
C THR A 898 39.11 8.28 -30.49
N ASP A 899 38.20 9.18 -30.90
CA ASP A 899 38.52 10.54 -31.37
C ASP A 899 39.67 10.57 -32.38
N ALA A 900 39.46 9.93 -33.54
CA ALA A 900 40.46 9.79 -34.60
C ALA A 900 41.00 11.17 -35.02
N PRO A 901 42.30 11.48 -34.80
CA PRO A 901 42.84 12.80 -35.10
C PRO A 901 42.84 13.05 -36.61
N GLU A 902 42.33 14.21 -37.02
CA GLU A 902 42.20 14.64 -38.40
C GLU A 902 43.33 15.59 -38.82
N GLY A 903 43.82 15.47 -40.05
CA GLY A 903 44.81 16.38 -40.63
C GLY A 903 45.58 15.75 -41.79
N ASP A 904 46.07 16.59 -42.71
CA ASP A 904 46.78 16.12 -43.92
C ASP A 904 47.99 15.21 -43.58
N VAL A 905 48.69 15.50 -42.48
CA VAL A 905 49.82 14.70 -41.99
C VAL A 905 49.35 13.36 -41.41
N HIS A 906 48.29 13.35 -40.59
CA HIS A 906 47.69 12.12 -40.04
C HIS A 906 47.16 11.22 -41.16
N ASP A 907 46.48 11.80 -42.16
CA ASP A 907 45.94 11.10 -43.32
C ASP A 907 47.05 10.47 -44.18
N ALA A 908 48.17 11.18 -44.38
CA ALA A 908 49.33 10.65 -45.11
C ALA A 908 49.99 9.47 -44.36
N ILE A 909 50.10 9.55 -43.03
CA ILE A 909 50.60 8.43 -42.20
C ILE A 909 49.64 7.23 -42.32
N ARG A 910 48.32 7.44 -42.18
CA ARG A 910 47.32 6.37 -42.32
C ARG A 910 47.37 5.72 -43.70
N ALA A 911 47.42 6.52 -44.76
CA ALA A 911 47.48 6.02 -46.14
C ALA A 911 48.76 5.21 -46.40
N HIS A 912 49.91 5.65 -45.85
CA HIS A 912 51.15 4.90 -45.97
C HIS A 912 51.09 3.56 -45.24
N LEU A 913 50.69 3.56 -43.97
CA LEU A 913 50.60 2.35 -43.14
C LEU A 913 49.56 1.35 -43.67
N ALA A 914 48.43 1.84 -44.20
CA ALA A 914 47.43 0.97 -44.84
C ALA A 914 47.97 0.25 -46.09
N ARG A 915 48.90 0.89 -46.83
CA ARG A 915 49.49 0.33 -48.06
C ARG A 915 50.73 -0.53 -47.79
N ALA A 916 51.62 -0.08 -46.90
CA ALA A 916 52.95 -0.67 -46.68
C ALA A 916 53.07 -1.49 -45.39
N GLY A 917 52.10 -1.39 -44.47
CA GLY A 917 52.16 -2.01 -43.15
C GLY A 917 53.17 -1.35 -42.22
N ALA A 918 53.71 -2.12 -41.27
CA ALA A 918 54.74 -1.65 -40.34
C ALA A 918 55.94 -1.08 -41.11
N SER A 919 56.29 0.18 -40.82
CA SER A 919 57.23 0.99 -41.60
C SER A 919 58.26 1.65 -40.68
N PHE A 920 59.49 1.84 -41.14
CA PHE A 920 60.51 2.55 -40.36
C PHE A 920 60.23 4.06 -40.34
N TRP A 921 60.75 4.75 -39.32
CA TRP A 921 60.56 6.20 -39.14
C TRP A 921 60.94 7.02 -40.39
N LEU A 922 62.06 6.70 -41.04
CA LEU A 922 62.51 7.40 -42.24
C LEU A 922 61.56 7.22 -43.43
N ASP A 923 60.92 6.05 -43.55
CA ASP A 923 59.95 5.78 -44.61
C ASP A 923 58.66 6.57 -44.40
N LEU A 924 58.22 6.70 -43.15
CA LEU A 924 57.07 7.53 -42.77
C LEU A 924 57.33 9.01 -43.03
N VAL A 925 58.49 9.54 -42.63
CA VAL A 925 58.88 10.93 -42.89
C VAL A 925 58.97 11.21 -44.40
N ALA A 926 59.56 10.30 -45.17
CA ALA A 926 59.65 10.43 -46.63
C ALA A 926 58.26 10.41 -47.30
N ALA A 927 57.36 9.54 -46.85
CA ALA A 927 56.00 9.43 -47.38
C ALA A 927 55.17 10.68 -47.07
N VAL A 928 55.18 11.15 -45.82
CA VAL A 928 54.47 12.38 -45.43
C VAL A 928 55.02 13.59 -46.17
N GLY A 929 56.35 13.70 -46.30
CA GLY A 929 56.99 14.79 -47.03
C GLY A 929 56.65 14.80 -48.52
N ALA A 930 56.48 13.63 -49.14
CA ALA A 930 56.07 13.51 -50.54
C ALA A 930 54.60 13.94 -50.77
N ASP A 931 53.69 13.56 -49.87
CA ASP A 931 52.25 13.78 -50.03
C ASP A 931 51.79 15.17 -49.53
N THR A 932 52.36 15.67 -48.43
CA THR A 932 51.88 16.90 -47.75
C THR A 932 52.83 18.10 -47.89
N ARG A 933 54.07 17.87 -48.37
CA ARG A 933 55.19 18.84 -48.37
C ARG A 933 55.65 19.31 -46.98
N VAL A 934 55.14 18.72 -45.90
CA VAL A 934 55.62 18.96 -44.53
C VAL A 934 56.88 18.14 -44.29
N THR A 935 58.00 18.80 -43.96
CA THR A 935 59.29 18.14 -43.69
C THR A 935 59.77 18.32 -42.25
N ASP A 936 59.00 19.00 -41.39
CA ASP A 936 59.32 19.13 -39.97
C ASP A 936 59.01 17.82 -39.23
N GLU A 937 60.05 17.06 -38.91
CA GLU A 937 59.96 15.79 -38.20
C GLU A 937 59.25 15.91 -36.84
N ARG A 938 59.26 17.08 -36.18
CA ARG A 938 58.55 17.26 -34.90
C ARG A 938 57.04 17.24 -35.07
N VAL A 939 56.56 17.85 -36.15
CA VAL A 939 55.13 17.88 -36.49
C VAL A 939 54.66 16.48 -36.88
N ILE A 940 55.47 15.75 -37.65
CA ILE A 940 55.18 14.37 -38.05
C ILE A 940 55.18 13.44 -36.83
N LEU A 941 56.12 13.62 -35.90
CA LEU A 941 56.21 12.81 -34.70
C LEU A 941 55.02 13.05 -33.76
N ALA A 942 54.61 14.30 -33.58
CA ALA A 942 53.42 14.64 -32.81
C ALA A 942 52.16 13.98 -33.40
N ALA A 943 51.96 14.10 -34.72
CA ALA A 943 50.84 13.46 -35.39
C ALA A 943 50.85 11.93 -35.29
N LEU A 944 52.03 11.30 -35.33
CA LEU A 944 52.17 9.86 -35.10
C LEU A 944 51.75 9.47 -33.68
N TRP A 945 52.12 10.25 -32.67
CA TRP A 945 51.71 9.97 -31.28
C TRP A 945 50.23 10.24 -31.04
N ASP A 946 49.62 11.22 -31.70
CA ASP A 946 48.17 11.41 -31.66
C ASP A 946 47.44 10.14 -32.13
N LEU A 947 47.90 9.53 -33.23
CA LEU A 947 47.35 8.27 -33.75
C LEU A 947 47.61 7.07 -32.82
N VAL A 948 48.76 7.05 -32.13
CA VAL A 948 49.03 6.01 -31.11
C VAL A 948 48.06 6.14 -29.95
N TRP A 949 47.83 7.36 -29.46
CA TRP A 949 46.94 7.60 -28.32
C TRP A 949 45.46 7.43 -28.66
N SER A 950 45.06 7.64 -29.91
CA SER A 950 43.71 7.30 -30.40
C SER A 950 43.47 5.78 -30.51
N GLY A 951 44.53 4.98 -30.39
CA GLY A 951 44.49 3.51 -30.49
C GLY A 951 44.49 3.00 -31.93
N GLU A 952 44.71 3.87 -32.93
CA GLU A 952 44.72 3.50 -34.34
C GLU A 952 45.97 2.75 -34.77
N ILE A 953 47.11 3.11 -34.20
CA ILE A 953 48.40 2.53 -34.54
C ILE A 953 49.17 2.18 -33.26
N THR A 954 50.09 1.23 -33.39
CA THR A 954 50.95 0.81 -32.29
C THR A 954 52.32 0.37 -32.81
N ASN A 955 53.21 0.02 -31.90
CA ASN A 955 54.55 -0.46 -32.19
C ASN A 955 54.73 -1.89 -31.62
N ASP A 956 55.61 -2.68 -32.23
CA ASP A 956 55.95 -4.05 -31.81
C ASP A 956 56.86 -4.09 -30.57
N GLY A 957 57.38 -2.94 -30.12
CA GLY A 957 58.10 -2.81 -28.86
C GLY A 957 57.69 -1.57 -28.04
N PHE A 958 58.21 -1.51 -26.81
CA PHE A 958 57.99 -0.41 -25.87
C PHE A 958 59.09 0.67 -25.92
N GLY A 959 60.14 0.46 -26.72
CA GLY A 959 61.28 1.38 -26.84
C GLY A 959 60.88 2.82 -27.19
N PRO A 960 60.11 3.05 -28.28
CA PRO A 960 59.64 4.38 -28.65
C PRO A 960 58.75 5.04 -27.58
N LEU A 961 57.89 4.25 -26.94
CA LEU A 961 57.03 4.71 -25.84
C LEU A 961 57.87 5.20 -24.65
N ARG A 962 58.87 4.44 -24.23
CA ARG A 962 59.77 4.85 -23.14
C ARG A 962 60.60 6.09 -23.50
N ALA A 963 60.96 6.24 -24.77
CA ALA A 963 61.68 7.42 -25.26
C ALA A 963 60.84 8.70 -25.13
N VAL A 964 59.55 8.65 -25.47
CA VAL A 964 58.63 9.78 -25.30
C VAL A 964 58.39 10.12 -23.83
N LEU A 965 58.29 9.11 -22.97
CA LEU A 965 58.17 9.30 -21.51
C LEU A 965 59.45 9.87 -20.86
N GLY A 966 60.51 10.14 -21.63
CA GLY A 966 61.78 10.66 -21.12
C GLY A 966 62.58 9.66 -20.28
N ARG A 967 62.27 8.35 -20.36
CA ARG A 967 62.90 7.29 -19.56
C ARG A 967 63.93 6.53 -20.39
N LYS A 968 65.20 6.63 -20.00
CA LYS A 968 66.22 5.68 -20.49
C LYS A 968 65.93 4.30 -19.89
N PRO A 969 66.03 3.20 -20.67
CA PRO A 969 65.85 1.84 -20.13
C PRO A 969 66.83 1.63 -18.96
N ARG A 970 66.33 1.10 -17.84
CA ARG A 970 67.13 0.74 -16.67
C ARG A 970 67.50 -0.73 -16.67
#